data_AF-A0A951KEE3-F1
#
_entry.id   AF-A0A951KEE3-F1
#
_cell.length_a   1.000
_cell.length_b   1.000
_cell.length_c   1.000
_cell.angle_alpha   90.00
_cell.angle_beta   90.00
_cell.angle_gamma   90.00
#
_symmetry.space_group_name_H-M   'P 1'
#
loop_
_entity.id
_entity.type
_entity.pdbx_description
1 polymer ?
#
loop_
_entity_poly.entity_id
_entity_poly.type
_entity_poly.pdbx_seq_one_letter_code
_entity_poly.pdbx_strand_id
1 'polypeptide(L)'
;MKISREELATRAKERTGAQRRARASSRGVELFCLVAASLVVAAGLYLVYSAKSHNLAQERASALNLNTLARPQQLIPFLDMIPSQSDQEFVATRIYDLRRRGEELNNVGAVGRLRVTQSDLLQTRGLVSFPKRLAAAPARKSREPFISLLTAQQLADLKPHLRVREADTYRNRLLLWVALFFAPFYLVHLAWRLRGFAGDNLLLPIVHALCGIGLILMIGLRDPLRDTLMFADFTQGVIAGCAALLLFSIPNYQRQFARLSYLPLLAALLLAIALGLFGAGPGSSDAKVNLFFFQPIEIIRILLVFFLAGYFAQNWDALRYLKQQGRPLPAALRRFEHALRRFEHASRRFNVPRLDYVVPVVAGVAVSILLFFWLKDLGPALVIGCLFLSMYSLARGRVLLASAGLAAIVLSFAIGYVTGFPHTVRERVEMWKSPWDNHVRGGDQLADSLWSLSTGGATGTGLGLGDPSSMPAAHTDLIVAAFGEEAGALGILALYTLYGILIYRSIRIALFSPGAYSFFLVIGLALIAAYQLLLITGGILGVIPLSGVVSPFLSYGKTSMVANFALVAIVLSVSNRTEKPAPQSHFSQGVRALTAVLAALGLLVLARFFWIQVFQADAILVRPSLITQADGVRRYQYNPRLLQLARDLPKGAIFDRTGLPLASSDWSQIEAHRADYQKLGVSLPSSHAESSRYYPLGSPFFYLLGDVRTRLKQGASNTAFQESASRVRLQGYDDVAEIEAARDPETGQLTTRVKRDYRALIPLLRHRYEPDNPAVKQILNTPRDIHMSIDAALQMRVSQILSQRLAKLGKDKGAVVILDPSTGDTLAAVSYPWPSETQFASLSNAAQTPVPDANLLDRARFGLYPPGSSFKIVTAIAALRKDPVLAQQRYECIRLPGGRVGNFVWNREIRDDIKDTQPHGAEDMRKAIVVSCNAYFAQLGARSVGAQALYETAAALGISVAQPNTPEKLHQFLPQASYGQGQVVASPFQMARVAATIANSGAAPQGRWIVDETNPRVRAPESLLPASLANQIAGYMRAVVTSGTARTLSASAIPIAGKTGTAELSGAPSHAWFIGFAPYRAQPANPPLKQIAFAVLVENGEYGGTAAAPIAGDIVAAARQLGLI
;
A
#
# COMPACT_ATOMS: atom_id res chain seq x y z
N MET A 1 -53.56 17.19 64.75
CA MET A 1 -53.43 18.57 64.22
C MET A 1 -54.36 18.71 63.02
N LYS A 2 -55.46 19.48 63.12
CA LYS A 2 -56.35 19.78 62.00
C LYS A 2 -55.76 20.99 61.25
N ILE A 3 -55.09 20.75 60.14
CA ILE A 3 -54.59 21.81 59.25
C ILE A 3 -55.80 22.46 58.57
N SER A 4 -55.91 23.79 58.59
CA SER A 4 -57.04 24.49 57.98
C SER A 4 -57.00 24.38 56.45
N ARG A 5 -58.16 24.45 55.78
CA ARG A 5 -58.22 24.45 54.30
C ARG A 5 -57.43 25.61 53.69
N GLU A 6 -57.32 26.75 54.38
CA GLU A 6 -56.53 27.90 53.96
C GLU A 6 -55.02 27.65 54.06
N GLU A 7 -54.55 26.98 55.12
CA GLU A 7 -53.13 26.56 55.26
C GLU A 7 -52.72 25.54 54.20
N LEU A 8 -53.62 24.63 53.82
CA LEU A 8 -53.40 23.70 52.71
C LEU A 8 -53.31 24.42 51.36
N ALA A 9 -54.14 25.45 51.15
CA ALA A 9 -54.13 26.24 49.92
C ALA A 9 -52.89 27.14 49.79
N THR A 10 -52.42 27.75 50.89
CA THR A 10 -51.17 28.52 50.93
C THR A 10 -49.96 27.62 50.73
N ARG A 11 -49.87 26.50 51.47
CA ARG A 11 -48.78 25.52 51.27
C ARG A 11 -48.78 24.95 49.84
N ALA A 12 -49.94 24.74 49.23
CA ALA A 12 -50.04 24.31 47.83
C ALA A 12 -49.54 25.37 46.84
N LYS A 13 -49.88 26.65 47.04
CA LYS A 13 -49.37 27.80 46.26
C LYS A 13 -47.85 27.98 46.42
N GLU A 14 -47.34 27.87 47.64
CA GLU A 14 -45.89 27.93 47.91
C GLU A 14 -45.14 26.75 47.28
N ARG A 15 -45.70 25.53 47.36
CA ARG A 15 -45.15 24.35 46.67
C ARG A 15 -45.11 24.54 45.16
N THR A 16 -46.16 25.08 44.56
CA THR A 16 -46.19 25.34 43.11
C THR A 16 -45.23 26.46 42.69
N GLY A 17 -45.09 27.51 43.50
CA GLY A 17 -44.09 28.57 43.30
C GLY A 17 -42.64 28.06 43.39
N ALA A 18 -42.33 27.28 44.43
CA ALA A 18 -41.02 26.64 44.62
C ALA A 18 -40.70 25.65 43.49
N GLN A 19 -41.68 24.85 43.05
CA GLN A 19 -41.53 23.94 41.90
C GLN A 19 -41.27 24.69 40.59
N ARG A 20 -41.95 25.82 40.34
CA ARG A 20 -41.67 26.67 39.16
C ARG A 20 -40.25 27.23 39.18
N ARG A 21 -39.78 27.73 40.33
CA ARG A 21 -38.40 28.24 40.49
C ARG A 21 -37.36 27.14 40.31
N ALA A 22 -37.58 25.94 40.86
CA ALA A 22 -36.69 24.79 40.69
C ALA A 22 -36.60 24.32 39.23
N ARG A 23 -37.72 24.30 38.50
CA ARG A 23 -37.73 23.99 37.06
C ARG A 23 -36.97 25.03 36.23
N ALA A 24 -37.15 26.32 36.54
CA ALA A 24 -36.45 27.41 35.86
C ALA A 24 -34.93 27.34 36.08
N SER A 25 -34.48 27.08 37.32
CA SER A 25 -33.07 26.90 37.66
C SER A 25 -32.44 25.68 36.95
N SER A 26 -33.14 24.54 36.91
CA SER A 26 -32.66 23.33 36.21
C SER A 26 -32.43 23.56 34.71
N ARG A 27 -33.34 24.29 34.04
CA ARG A 27 -33.20 24.66 32.62
C ARG A 27 -32.11 25.70 32.39
N GLY A 28 -31.81 26.55 33.38
CA GLY A 28 -30.64 27.44 33.34
C GLY A 28 -29.33 26.65 33.26
N VAL A 29 -29.20 25.58 34.04
CA VAL A 29 -28.03 24.67 33.98
C VAL A 29 -27.96 23.95 32.64
N GLU A 30 -29.08 23.46 32.12
CA GLU A 30 -29.10 22.84 30.78
C GLU A 30 -28.62 23.82 29.71
N LEU A 31 -29.12 25.06 29.73
CA LEU A 31 -28.72 26.09 28.77
C LEU A 31 -27.22 26.40 28.89
N PHE A 32 -26.70 26.55 30.12
CA PHE A 32 -25.28 26.76 30.34
C PHE A 32 -24.42 25.62 29.77
N CYS A 33 -24.77 24.37 30.08
CA CYS A 33 -24.07 23.20 29.54
C CYS A 33 -24.20 23.08 28.03
N LEU A 34 -25.37 23.43 27.46
CA LEU A 34 -25.60 23.41 26.02
C LEU A 34 -24.74 24.46 25.32
N VAL A 35 -24.66 25.68 25.85
CA VAL A 35 -23.80 26.75 25.34
C VAL A 35 -22.32 26.34 25.44
N ALA A 36 -21.89 25.80 26.58
CA ALA A 36 -20.52 25.32 26.75
C ALA A 36 -20.16 24.22 25.74
N ALA A 37 -21.06 23.24 25.53
CA ALA A 37 -20.89 22.22 24.51
C ALA A 37 -20.87 22.83 23.10
N SER A 38 -21.73 23.81 22.80
CA SER A 38 -21.72 24.50 21.52
C SER A 38 -20.42 25.26 21.26
N LEU A 39 -19.82 25.88 22.27
CA LEU A 39 -18.52 26.57 22.14
C LEU A 39 -17.40 25.57 21.81
N VAL A 40 -17.36 24.41 22.48
CA VAL A 40 -16.39 23.35 22.19
C VAL A 40 -16.57 22.81 20.77
N VAL A 41 -17.81 22.55 20.35
CA VAL A 41 -18.11 22.07 18.99
C VAL A 41 -17.77 23.14 17.96
N ALA A 42 -18.08 24.42 18.21
CA ALA A 42 -17.74 25.52 17.31
C ALA A 42 -16.22 25.68 17.16
N ALA A 43 -15.45 25.54 18.24
CA ALA A 43 -13.99 25.54 18.18
C ALA A 43 -13.46 24.36 17.33
N GLY A 44 -14.00 23.15 17.52
CA GLY A 44 -13.63 21.99 16.70
C GLY A 44 -14.00 22.16 15.23
N LEU A 45 -15.18 22.71 14.93
CA LEU A 45 -15.62 23.02 13.56
C LEU A 45 -14.73 24.07 12.90
N TYR A 46 -14.29 25.08 13.65
CA TYR A 46 -13.33 26.08 13.19
C TYR A 46 -11.98 25.44 12.85
N LEU A 47 -11.46 24.55 13.71
CA LEU A 47 -10.21 23.83 13.46
C LEU A 47 -10.29 22.99 12.17
N VAL A 48 -11.35 22.19 12.00
CA VAL A 48 -11.53 21.39 10.78
C VAL A 48 -11.70 22.28 9.54
N TYR A 49 -12.47 23.37 9.66
CA TYR A 49 -12.60 24.32 8.55
C TYR A 49 -11.26 24.95 8.18
N SER A 50 -10.46 25.37 9.15
CA SER A 50 -9.11 25.91 8.93
C SER A 50 -8.22 24.88 8.23
N ALA A 51 -8.20 23.63 8.71
CA ALA A 51 -7.46 22.53 8.11
C ALA A 51 -7.87 22.27 6.65
N LYS A 52 -9.19 22.23 6.36
CA LYS A 52 -9.71 21.98 5.01
C LYS A 52 -9.63 23.19 4.08
N SER A 53 -9.50 24.41 4.61
CA SER A 53 -9.47 25.62 3.80
C SER A 53 -8.07 26.09 3.41
N HIS A 54 -7.04 25.66 4.14
CA HIS A 54 -5.66 26.08 3.94
C HIS A 54 -5.17 25.93 2.47
N ASN A 55 -5.51 24.83 1.80
CA ASN A 55 -5.04 24.55 0.44
C ASN A 55 -6.04 24.90 -0.67
N LEU A 56 -7.26 25.37 -0.33
CA LEU A 56 -8.31 25.62 -1.32
C LEU A 56 -7.96 26.75 -2.29
N ALA A 57 -7.13 27.71 -1.86
CA ALA A 57 -6.70 28.81 -2.71
C ALA A 57 -5.74 28.35 -3.82
N GLN A 58 -4.84 27.42 -3.50
CA GLN A 58 -3.89 26.85 -4.46
C GLN A 58 -4.58 25.89 -5.44
N GLU A 59 -5.53 25.08 -4.95
CA GLU A 59 -6.34 24.17 -5.79
C GLU A 59 -7.31 24.90 -6.74
N ARG A 60 -7.76 26.12 -6.40
CA ARG A 60 -8.62 26.94 -7.27
C ARG A 60 -7.95 27.28 -8.61
N ALA A 61 -6.63 27.39 -8.64
CA ALA A 61 -5.88 27.82 -9.83
C ALA A 61 -5.58 26.67 -10.80
N SER A 62 -5.53 25.41 -10.33
CA SER A 62 -5.05 24.26 -11.10
C SER A 62 -6.13 23.24 -11.51
N ALA A 63 -7.29 23.22 -10.84
CA ALA A 63 -8.31 22.18 -11.05
C ALA A 63 -9.51 22.61 -11.93
N LEU A 64 -9.91 21.74 -12.86
CA LEU A 64 -11.03 21.94 -13.76
C LEU A 64 -12.38 21.59 -13.11
N ASN A 65 -13.36 22.48 -13.19
CA ASN A 65 -14.70 22.24 -12.65
C ASN A 65 -15.61 21.53 -13.67
N LEU A 66 -16.03 20.30 -13.34
CA LEU A 66 -16.85 19.45 -14.21
C LEU A 66 -18.25 20.03 -14.46
N ASN A 67 -18.82 20.76 -13.50
CA ASN A 67 -20.17 21.33 -13.63
C ASN A 67 -20.19 22.59 -14.49
N THR A 68 -19.03 23.20 -14.76
CA THR A 68 -18.90 24.40 -15.59
C THR A 68 -18.19 24.13 -16.92
N LEU A 69 -18.01 22.87 -17.31
CA LEU A 69 -17.39 22.49 -18.59
C LEU A 69 -18.19 23.11 -19.75
N ALA A 70 -17.54 23.91 -20.58
CA ALA A 70 -18.17 24.51 -21.77
C ALA A 70 -18.06 23.59 -22.99
N ARG A 71 -16.96 22.84 -23.10
CA ARG A 71 -16.68 21.94 -24.23
C ARG A 71 -15.80 20.75 -23.82
N PRO A 72 -15.88 19.59 -24.49
CA PRO A 72 -15.05 18.42 -24.17
C PRO A 72 -13.54 18.71 -24.20
N GLN A 73 -13.08 19.61 -25.07
CA GLN A 73 -11.66 19.90 -25.26
C GLN A 73 -10.97 20.46 -24.01
N GLN A 74 -11.72 20.99 -23.03
CA GLN A 74 -11.14 21.47 -21.77
C GLN A 74 -10.63 20.33 -20.87
N LEU A 75 -11.11 19.10 -21.06
CA LEU A 75 -10.65 17.92 -20.32
C LEU A 75 -9.39 17.30 -20.91
N ILE A 76 -9.12 17.48 -22.20
CA ILE A 76 -8.04 16.82 -22.93
C ILE A 76 -6.67 17.02 -22.26
N PRO A 77 -6.27 18.22 -21.81
CA PRO A 77 -4.97 18.42 -21.14
C PRO A 77 -4.78 17.63 -19.84
N PHE A 78 -5.84 17.09 -19.26
CA PHE A 78 -5.80 16.29 -18.04
C PHE A 78 -5.91 14.78 -18.32
N LEU A 79 -6.00 14.38 -19.59
CA LEU A 79 -6.19 13.00 -20.03
C LEU A 79 -4.93 12.40 -20.65
N ASP A 80 -3.75 12.96 -20.39
CA ASP A 80 -2.46 12.51 -20.94
C ASP A 80 -2.10 11.06 -20.57
N MET A 81 -2.65 10.55 -19.46
CA MET A 81 -2.53 9.14 -19.06
C MET A 81 -3.29 8.18 -19.99
N ILE A 82 -4.08 8.70 -20.93
CA ILE A 82 -4.72 7.95 -22.01
C ILE A 82 -3.88 8.16 -23.27
N PRO A 83 -3.25 7.11 -23.84
CA PRO A 83 -2.20 7.28 -24.84
C PRO A 83 -2.69 7.66 -26.24
N SER A 84 -3.98 7.46 -26.56
CA SER A 84 -4.54 7.77 -27.88
C SER A 84 -5.39 9.03 -27.82
N GLN A 85 -5.13 10.00 -28.70
CA GLN A 85 -5.92 11.23 -28.82
C GLN A 85 -7.41 10.92 -29.09
N SER A 86 -7.71 9.91 -29.91
CA SER A 86 -9.09 9.47 -30.15
C SER A 86 -9.78 8.91 -28.90
N ASP A 87 -9.04 8.22 -28.03
CA ASP A 87 -9.56 7.70 -26.77
C ASP A 87 -9.74 8.83 -25.74
N GLN A 88 -8.84 9.82 -25.73
CA GLN A 88 -8.96 11.03 -24.91
C GLN A 88 -10.23 11.82 -25.28
N GLU A 89 -10.44 12.07 -26.57
CA GLU A 89 -11.63 12.76 -27.09
C GLU A 89 -12.92 12.01 -26.76
N PHE A 90 -12.92 10.69 -26.87
CA PHE A 90 -14.06 9.84 -26.48
C PHE A 90 -14.37 9.95 -24.99
N VAL A 91 -13.36 9.84 -24.12
CA VAL A 91 -13.53 9.99 -22.67
C VAL A 91 -14.04 11.38 -22.31
N ALA A 92 -13.42 12.42 -22.85
CA ALA A 92 -13.82 13.81 -22.63
C ALA A 92 -15.28 14.05 -23.05
N THR A 93 -15.69 13.49 -24.20
CA THR A 93 -17.07 13.60 -24.71
C THR A 93 -18.06 12.89 -23.79
N ARG A 94 -17.76 11.66 -23.34
CA ARG A 94 -18.64 10.91 -22.43
C ARG A 94 -18.80 11.57 -21.06
N ILE A 95 -17.74 12.20 -20.54
CA ILE A 95 -17.82 12.99 -19.31
C ILE A 95 -18.66 14.25 -19.54
N TYR A 96 -18.44 14.95 -20.65
CA TYR A 96 -19.19 16.15 -21.02
C TYR A 96 -20.68 15.86 -21.26
N ASP A 97 -21.03 14.69 -21.79
CA ASP A 97 -22.42 14.28 -22.04
C ASP A 97 -23.25 14.22 -20.76
N LEU A 98 -22.66 13.89 -19.61
CA LEU A 98 -23.35 13.97 -18.31
C LEU A 98 -23.84 15.40 -18.04
N ARG A 99 -22.96 16.38 -18.26
CA ARG A 99 -23.29 17.81 -18.13
C ARG A 99 -24.29 18.26 -19.19
N ARG A 100 -24.16 17.80 -20.45
CA ARG A 100 -25.10 18.13 -21.53
C ARG A 100 -26.52 17.66 -21.25
N ARG A 101 -26.70 16.55 -20.53
CA ARG A 101 -28.01 16.05 -20.07
C ARG A 101 -28.61 16.84 -18.90
N GLY A 102 -27.92 17.88 -18.43
CA GLY A 102 -28.37 18.70 -17.30
C GLY A 102 -28.13 18.05 -15.93
N GLU A 103 -27.32 16.99 -15.85
CA GLU A 103 -27.00 16.34 -14.58
C GLU A 103 -25.91 17.11 -13.84
N GLU A 104 -26.25 17.72 -12.70
CA GLU A 104 -25.27 18.34 -11.80
C GLU A 104 -24.52 17.26 -11.01
N LEU A 105 -23.19 17.21 -11.16
CA LEU A 105 -22.36 16.23 -10.50
C LEU A 105 -22.10 16.64 -9.05
N ASN A 106 -22.52 15.81 -8.10
CA ASN A 106 -22.28 16.02 -6.68
C ASN A 106 -20.89 15.56 -6.21
N ASN A 107 -20.16 14.79 -7.02
CA ASN A 107 -18.80 14.30 -6.75
C ASN A 107 -18.09 13.86 -8.04
N VAL A 108 -16.76 13.95 -8.05
CA VAL A 108 -15.91 13.47 -9.17
C VAL A 108 -16.01 11.95 -9.36
N GLY A 109 -16.23 11.20 -8.28
CA GLY A 109 -16.41 9.74 -8.32
C GLY A 109 -17.57 9.27 -9.21
N ALA A 110 -18.52 10.15 -9.54
CA ALA A 110 -19.58 9.87 -10.51
C ALA A 110 -19.03 9.47 -11.89
N VAL A 111 -17.89 10.04 -12.30
CA VAL A 111 -17.19 9.69 -13.54
C VAL A 111 -16.75 8.23 -13.55
N GLY A 112 -16.31 7.70 -12.40
CA GLY A 112 -15.91 6.30 -12.27
C GLY A 112 -17.04 5.28 -12.47
N ARG A 113 -18.30 5.73 -12.38
CA ARG A 113 -19.48 4.88 -12.61
C ARG A 113 -19.86 4.80 -14.09
N LEU A 114 -19.31 5.67 -14.93
CA LEU A 114 -19.55 5.63 -16.37
C LEU A 114 -19.07 4.31 -16.96
N ARG A 115 -19.93 3.71 -17.77
CA ARG A 115 -19.67 2.46 -18.47
C ARG A 115 -19.60 2.71 -19.97
N VAL A 116 -18.82 1.86 -20.63
CA VAL A 116 -18.70 1.79 -22.09
C VAL A 116 -19.19 0.41 -22.49
N THR A 117 -20.23 0.37 -23.31
CA THR A 117 -20.84 -0.86 -23.82
C THR A 117 -20.23 -1.26 -25.17
N GLN A 118 -20.50 -2.49 -25.61
CA GLN A 118 -20.10 -2.92 -26.95
C GLN A 118 -20.74 -2.07 -28.04
N SER A 119 -22.01 -1.67 -27.87
CA SER A 119 -22.70 -0.75 -28.77
C SER A 119 -22.03 0.62 -28.88
N ASP A 120 -21.55 1.20 -27.77
CA ASP A 120 -20.79 2.46 -27.76
C ASP A 120 -19.52 2.36 -28.65
N LEU A 121 -18.84 1.21 -28.62
CA LEU A 121 -17.62 0.97 -29.40
C LEU A 121 -17.88 0.78 -30.90
N LEU A 122 -19.00 0.18 -31.28
CA LEU A 122 -19.37 0.00 -32.69
C LEU A 122 -19.73 1.33 -33.37
N GLN A 123 -20.24 2.29 -32.61
CA GLN A 123 -20.63 3.61 -33.11
C GLN A 123 -19.44 4.58 -33.24
N THR A 124 -18.32 4.31 -32.56
CA THR A 124 -17.17 5.21 -32.51
C THR A 124 -15.96 4.59 -33.22
N ARG A 125 -15.59 5.10 -34.39
CA ARG A 125 -14.43 4.61 -35.16
C ARG A 125 -13.12 5.19 -34.63
N GLY A 126 -12.03 4.42 -34.68
CA GLY A 126 -10.67 4.89 -34.36
C GLY A 126 -10.25 4.77 -32.89
N LEU A 127 -11.04 4.08 -32.04
CA LEU A 127 -10.65 3.78 -30.65
C LEU A 127 -9.59 2.68 -30.59
N VAL A 128 -8.60 2.84 -29.69
CA VAL A 128 -7.43 1.95 -29.63
C VAL A 128 -7.41 1.09 -28.37
N SER A 129 -7.65 1.69 -27.20
CA SER A 129 -7.53 0.99 -25.91
C SER A 129 -8.81 0.27 -25.48
N PHE A 130 -9.98 0.85 -25.76
CA PHE A 130 -11.27 0.31 -25.30
C PHE A 130 -11.64 -1.05 -25.90
N PRO A 131 -11.48 -1.31 -27.22
CA PRO A 131 -11.75 -2.63 -27.79
C PRO A 131 -10.88 -3.73 -27.17
N LYS A 132 -9.60 -3.45 -26.92
CA LYS A 132 -8.67 -4.38 -26.26
C LYS A 132 -9.09 -4.68 -24.82
N ARG A 133 -9.50 -3.65 -24.07
CA ARG A 133 -10.00 -3.79 -22.68
C ARG A 133 -11.29 -4.61 -22.60
N LEU A 134 -12.20 -4.45 -23.58
CA LEU A 134 -13.42 -5.24 -23.64
C LEU A 134 -13.14 -6.72 -23.96
N ALA A 135 -12.21 -6.99 -24.89
CA ALA A 135 -11.80 -8.35 -25.25
C ALA A 135 -11.09 -9.09 -24.09
N ALA A 136 -10.37 -8.38 -23.24
CA ALA A 136 -9.69 -8.94 -22.06
C ALA A 136 -10.60 -9.07 -20.82
N ALA A 137 -11.82 -8.53 -20.85
CA ALA A 137 -12.72 -8.59 -19.70
C ALA A 137 -13.30 -10.00 -19.54
N PRO A 138 -13.34 -10.57 -18.31
CA PRO A 138 -13.92 -11.89 -18.08
C PRO A 138 -15.40 -11.89 -18.48
N ALA A 139 -15.83 -12.95 -19.17
CA ALA A 139 -17.20 -13.11 -19.67
C ALA A 139 -18.22 -12.97 -18.50
N ARG A 140 -18.90 -11.83 -18.43
CA ARG A 140 -19.96 -11.58 -17.44
C ARG A 140 -21.29 -12.14 -17.95
N LYS A 141 -22.11 -12.67 -17.04
CA LYS A 141 -23.52 -13.04 -17.28
C LYS A 141 -24.43 -11.80 -17.48
N SER A 142 -23.99 -10.77 -18.20
CA SER A 142 -24.82 -9.61 -18.55
C SER A 142 -25.31 -9.74 -20.00
N ARG A 143 -26.52 -9.22 -20.29
CA ARG A 143 -27.10 -9.23 -21.64
C ARG A 143 -26.25 -8.46 -22.67
N GLU A 144 -25.45 -7.48 -22.21
CA GLU A 144 -24.45 -6.78 -23.01
C GLU A 144 -23.15 -6.65 -22.19
N PRO A 145 -21.97 -6.95 -22.76
CA PRO A 145 -20.70 -6.77 -22.08
C PRO A 145 -20.34 -5.28 -21.98
N PHE A 146 -19.82 -4.87 -20.83
CA PHE A 146 -19.44 -3.48 -20.56
C PHE A 146 -18.15 -3.39 -19.75
N ILE A 147 -17.43 -2.29 -19.94
CA ILE A 147 -16.24 -1.91 -19.15
C ILE A 147 -16.43 -0.55 -18.49
N SER A 148 -15.64 -0.21 -17.47
CA SER A 148 -15.62 1.16 -16.94
C SER A 148 -14.96 2.11 -17.94
N LEU A 149 -15.44 3.36 -18.02
CA LEU A 149 -14.83 4.39 -18.86
C LEU A 149 -13.35 4.58 -18.48
N LEU A 150 -13.10 4.90 -17.21
CA LEU A 150 -11.76 4.97 -16.63
C LEU A 150 -11.46 3.73 -15.79
N THR A 151 -10.21 3.30 -15.76
CA THR A 151 -9.74 2.34 -14.74
C THR A 151 -9.68 3.00 -13.37
N ALA A 152 -9.60 2.21 -12.29
CA ALA A 152 -9.50 2.76 -10.94
C ALA A 152 -8.24 3.63 -10.75
N GLN A 153 -7.12 3.23 -11.37
CA GLN A 153 -5.88 3.99 -11.36
C GLN A 153 -6.03 5.31 -12.14
N GLN A 154 -6.52 5.25 -13.39
CA GLN A 154 -6.72 6.46 -14.19
C GLN A 154 -7.67 7.47 -13.51
N LEU A 155 -8.71 6.98 -12.82
CA LEU A 155 -9.59 7.85 -12.05
C LEU A 155 -8.87 8.45 -10.83
N ALA A 156 -8.03 7.68 -10.14
CA ALA A 156 -7.24 8.18 -9.02
C ALA A 156 -6.24 9.26 -9.47
N ASP A 157 -5.61 9.09 -10.64
CA ASP A 157 -4.67 10.06 -11.22
C ASP A 157 -5.40 11.33 -11.73
N LEU A 158 -6.62 11.16 -12.26
CA LEU A 158 -7.43 12.28 -12.75
C LEU A 158 -8.08 13.09 -11.62
N LYS A 159 -8.49 12.44 -10.52
CA LYS A 159 -9.32 13.05 -9.46
C LYS A 159 -8.73 14.35 -8.87
N PRO A 160 -7.43 14.47 -8.57
CA PRO A 160 -6.83 15.70 -8.04
C PRO A 160 -7.03 16.93 -8.95
N HIS A 161 -7.04 16.70 -10.27
CA HIS A 161 -7.16 17.75 -11.29
C HIS A 161 -8.60 18.20 -11.55
N LEU A 162 -9.57 17.50 -10.96
CA LEU A 162 -10.99 17.77 -11.15
C LEU A 162 -11.62 18.30 -9.87
N ARG A 163 -12.64 19.14 -10.03
CA ARG A 163 -13.55 19.56 -8.97
C ARG A 163 -14.98 19.59 -9.49
N VAL A 164 -15.95 19.61 -8.58
CA VAL A 164 -17.37 19.76 -8.96
C VAL A 164 -18.00 21.00 -8.34
N ARG A 165 -17.28 21.72 -7.49
CA ARG A 165 -17.80 22.85 -6.73
C ARG A 165 -16.73 23.92 -6.52
N GLU A 166 -17.18 25.16 -6.39
CA GLU A 166 -16.33 26.28 -5.98
C GLU A 166 -16.17 26.34 -4.45
N ALA A 167 -15.05 26.90 -4.00
CA ALA A 167 -14.79 26.99 -2.56
C ALA A 167 -15.72 28.00 -1.85
N ASP A 168 -16.24 29.01 -2.55
CA ASP A 168 -17.25 29.91 -1.97
C ASP A 168 -18.59 29.18 -1.79
N THR A 169 -18.99 28.36 -2.77
CA THR A 169 -20.16 27.48 -2.64
C THR A 169 -19.99 26.50 -1.48
N TYR A 170 -18.79 25.94 -1.29
CA TYR A 170 -18.48 25.12 -0.12
C TYR A 170 -18.65 25.90 1.18
N ARG A 171 -18.02 27.07 1.32
CA ARG A 171 -18.07 27.89 2.53
C ARG A 171 -19.52 28.24 2.89
N ASN A 172 -20.31 28.69 1.91
CA ASN A 172 -21.70 29.08 2.13
C ASN A 172 -22.56 27.88 2.54
N ARG A 173 -22.39 26.72 1.89
CA ARG A 173 -23.09 25.49 2.28
C ARG A 173 -22.66 25.02 3.67
N LEU A 174 -21.37 25.09 4.00
CA LEU A 174 -20.86 24.71 5.30
C LEU A 174 -21.47 25.59 6.41
N LEU A 175 -21.41 26.92 6.26
CA LEU A 175 -21.99 27.86 7.22
C LEU A 175 -23.49 27.63 7.42
N LEU A 176 -24.24 27.41 6.33
CA LEU A 176 -25.66 27.08 6.38
C LEU A 176 -25.91 25.80 7.20
N TRP A 177 -25.22 24.71 6.87
CA TRP A 177 -25.44 23.43 7.55
C TRP A 177 -24.93 23.44 9.00
N VAL A 178 -23.88 24.18 9.32
CA VAL A 178 -23.43 24.39 10.72
C VAL A 178 -24.49 25.17 11.52
N ALA A 179 -25.07 26.23 10.96
CA ALA A 179 -26.17 26.95 11.62
C ALA A 179 -27.40 26.06 11.82
N LEU A 180 -27.77 25.28 10.79
CA LEU A 180 -28.86 24.31 10.85
C LEU A 180 -28.59 23.12 11.79
N PHE A 181 -27.33 22.85 12.13
CA PHE A 181 -26.97 21.86 13.14
C PHE A 181 -27.25 22.35 14.56
N PHE A 182 -26.89 23.60 14.88
CA PHE A 182 -27.12 24.15 16.23
C PHE A 182 -28.60 24.43 16.50
N ALA A 183 -29.31 25.03 15.55
CA ALA A 183 -30.67 25.54 15.75
C ALA A 183 -31.66 24.51 16.36
N PRO A 184 -31.75 23.24 15.90
CA PRO A 184 -32.65 22.24 16.46
C PRO A 184 -32.47 21.98 17.95
N PHE A 185 -31.24 21.95 18.46
CA PHE A 185 -30.98 21.71 19.89
C PHE A 185 -31.52 22.85 20.77
N TYR A 186 -31.32 24.10 20.34
CA TYR A 186 -31.87 25.26 21.02
C TYR A 186 -33.39 25.33 20.91
N LEU A 187 -33.98 24.90 19.78
CA LEU A 187 -35.43 24.77 19.63
C LEU A 187 -36.00 23.70 20.57
N VAL A 188 -35.32 22.56 20.74
CA VAL A 188 -35.71 21.54 21.72
C VAL A 188 -35.68 22.12 23.14
N HIS A 189 -34.59 22.77 23.51
CA HIS A 189 -34.46 23.41 24.82
C HIS A 189 -35.56 24.44 25.07
N LEU A 190 -35.83 25.33 24.10
CA LEU A 190 -36.86 26.35 24.19
C LEU A 190 -38.26 25.71 24.32
N ALA A 191 -38.58 24.71 23.50
CA ALA A 191 -39.85 24.01 23.56
C ALA A 191 -40.06 23.33 24.91
N TRP A 192 -39.03 22.71 25.49
CA TRP A 192 -39.07 22.13 26.83
C TRP A 192 -39.18 23.19 27.93
N ARG A 193 -38.52 24.33 27.79
CA ARG A 193 -38.64 25.46 28.72
C ARG A 193 -40.07 26.02 28.73
N LEU A 194 -40.66 26.23 27.56
CA LEU A 194 -42.04 26.73 27.40
C LEU A 194 -43.08 25.73 27.94
N ARG A 195 -42.86 24.43 27.75
CA ARG A 195 -43.72 23.36 28.29
C ARG A 195 -43.48 23.06 29.78
N GLY A 196 -42.51 23.72 30.42
CA GLY A 196 -42.15 23.45 31.81
C GLY A 196 -41.66 22.03 32.05
N PHE A 197 -40.99 21.42 31.07
CA PHE A 197 -40.43 20.06 31.10
C PHE A 197 -39.35 19.97 32.19
N ALA A 198 -39.46 18.99 33.09
CA ALA A 198 -38.63 18.80 34.27
C ALA A 198 -37.68 17.60 34.17
N GLY A 199 -37.43 17.08 32.96
CA GLY A 199 -36.48 15.98 32.74
C GLY A 199 -35.01 16.34 33.01
N ASP A 200 -34.12 15.36 32.92
CA ASP A 200 -32.67 15.52 33.13
C ASP A 200 -32.10 16.66 32.27
N ASN A 201 -31.16 17.43 32.84
CA ASN A 201 -30.61 18.64 32.25
C ASN A 201 -29.24 18.45 31.56
N LEU A 202 -28.66 17.25 31.58
CA LEU A 202 -27.35 16.96 30.96
C LEU A 202 -27.46 16.12 29.68
N LEU A 203 -28.55 15.35 29.51
CA LEU A 203 -28.67 14.44 28.35
C LEU A 203 -28.68 15.20 27.01
N LEU A 204 -29.37 16.35 26.91
CA LEU A 204 -29.40 17.15 25.68
C LEU A 204 -28.02 17.76 25.35
N PRO A 205 -27.31 18.44 26.28
CA PRO A 205 -25.93 18.90 26.03
C PRO A 205 -24.95 17.78 25.63
N ILE A 206 -25.05 16.59 26.21
CA ILE A 206 -24.16 15.47 25.88
C ILE A 206 -24.44 14.96 24.47
N VAL A 207 -25.72 14.76 24.10
CA VAL A 207 -26.09 14.37 22.73
C VAL A 207 -25.64 15.44 21.73
N HIS A 208 -25.76 16.73 22.07
CA HIS A 208 -25.25 17.83 21.27
C HIS A 208 -23.73 17.73 21.04
N ALA A 209 -22.96 17.50 22.10
CA ALA A 209 -21.51 17.34 22.01
C ALA A 209 -21.11 16.12 21.16
N LEU A 210 -21.75 14.96 21.37
CA LEU A 210 -21.49 13.73 20.61
C LEU A 210 -21.80 13.91 19.11
N CYS A 211 -22.95 14.50 18.78
CA CYS A 211 -23.29 14.82 17.40
C CYS A 211 -22.37 15.89 16.81
N GLY A 212 -21.85 16.81 17.62
CA GLY A 212 -20.87 17.80 17.21
C GLY A 212 -19.54 17.16 16.80
N ILE A 213 -19.05 16.20 17.58
CA ILE A 213 -17.88 15.37 17.22
C ILE A 213 -18.15 14.62 15.91
N GLY A 214 -19.34 14.02 15.76
CA GLY A 214 -19.75 13.38 14.50
C GLY A 214 -19.74 14.33 13.30
N LEU A 215 -20.24 15.56 13.47
CA LEU A 215 -20.26 16.58 12.41
C LEU A 215 -18.84 17.00 12.00
N ILE A 216 -17.97 17.25 12.98
CA ILE A 216 -16.53 17.56 12.79
C ILE A 216 -15.89 16.47 11.90
N LEU A 217 -16.10 15.20 12.22
CA LEU A 217 -15.58 14.07 11.44
C LEU A 217 -16.19 13.99 10.03
N MET A 218 -17.50 14.22 9.88
CA MET A 218 -18.14 14.21 8.56
C MET A 218 -17.61 15.30 7.62
N ILE A 219 -17.11 16.41 8.17
CA ILE A 219 -16.42 17.46 7.41
C ILE A 219 -14.97 17.03 7.12
N GLY A 220 -14.29 16.38 8.07
CA GLY A 220 -12.91 15.91 7.94
C GLY A 220 -12.71 14.78 6.92
N LEU A 221 -13.68 13.87 6.80
CA LEU A 221 -13.56 12.61 6.04
C LEU A 221 -13.50 12.74 4.51
N ARG A 222 -13.95 13.85 3.94
CA ARG A 222 -14.12 14.00 2.49
C ARG A 222 -13.43 15.25 1.98
N ASP A 223 -12.98 15.18 0.74
CA ASP A 223 -12.48 16.35 0.04
C ASP A 223 -13.63 17.36 -0.16
N PRO A 224 -13.47 18.63 0.25
CA PRO A 224 -14.51 19.61 0.07
C PRO A 224 -14.88 19.78 -1.41
N LEU A 225 -13.95 20.06 -2.32
CA LEU A 225 -14.27 20.45 -3.69
C LEU A 225 -14.67 19.28 -4.61
N ARG A 226 -14.27 18.06 -4.25
CA ARG A 226 -14.32 16.87 -5.14
C ARG A 226 -15.33 15.82 -4.72
N ASP A 227 -15.60 15.68 -3.42
CA ASP A 227 -16.44 14.61 -2.88
C ASP A 227 -17.82 15.12 -2.42
N THR A 228 -18.69 14.17 -2.09
CA THR A 228 -20.04 14.43 -1.55
C THR A 228 -19.98 15.07 -0.16
N LEU A 229 -20.87 16.04 0.10
CA LEU A 229 -20.97 16.74 1.38
C LEU A 229 -21.74 15.92 2.44
N MET A 230 -21.10 14.90 2.99
CA MET A 230 -21.70 13.99 3.99
C MET A 230 -22.22 14.73 5.24
N PHE A 231 -21.63 15.86 5.61
CA PHE A 231 -22.08 16.66 6.75
C PHE A 231 -23.51 17.20 6.58
N ALA A 232 -23.98 17.41 5.35
CA ALA A 232 -25.35 17.86 5.09
C ALA A 232 -26.36 16.77 5.44
N ASP A 233 -26.16 15.56 4.91
CA ASP A 233 -26.98 14.38 5.20
C ASP A 233 -26.94 13.99 6.69
N PHE A 234 -25.78 14.12 7.33
CA PHE A 234 -25.63 13.92 8.77
C PHE A 234 -26.46 14.94 9.57
N THR A 235 -26.39 16.22 9.20
CA THR A 235 -27.15 17.30 9.86
C THR A 235 -28.66 17.10 9.68
N GLN A 236 -29.12 16.67 8.51
CA GLN A 236 -30.51 16.27 8.31
C GLN A 236 -30.95 15.17 9.27
N GLY A 237 -30.08 14.17 9.48
CA GLY A 237 -30.30 13.12 10.49
C GLY A 237 -30.40 13.68 11.91
N VAL A 238 -29.58 14.66 12.27
CA VAL A 238 -29.64 15.35 13.58
C VAL A 238 -30.91 16.19 13.73
N ILE A 239 -31.36 16.88 12.68
CA ILE A 239 -32.63 17.63 12.67
C ILE A 239 -33.80 16.67 12.90
N ALA A 240 -33.87 15.58 12.12
CA ALA A 240 -34.89 14.55 12.28
C ALA A 240 -34.81 13.87 13.66
N GLY A 241 -33.60 13.67 14.19
CA GLY A 241 -33.35 13.19 15.53
C GLY A 241 -33.89 14.14 16.60
N CYS A 242 -33.65 15.44 16.50
CA CYS A 242 -34.19 16.44 17.42
C CYS A 242 -35.72 16.52 17.37
N ALA A 243 -36.32 16.36 16.18
CA ALA A 243 -37.76 16.25 16.03
C ALA A 243 -38.30 15.00 16.73
N ALA A 244 -37.64 13.84 16.56
CA ALA A 244 -37.96 12.62 17.29
C ALA A 244 -37.77 12.79 18.81
N LEU A 245 -36.73 13.50 19.25
CA LEU A 245 -36.45 13.80 20.65
C LEU A 245 -37.62 14.57 21.28
N LEU A 246 -38.14 15.57 20.59
CA LEU A 246 -39.33 16.30 21.02
C LEU A 246 -40.57 15.39 21.02
N LEU A 247 -40.83 14.68 19.93
CA LEU A 247 -42.02 13.84 19.77
C LEU A 247 -42.10 12.74 20.83
N PHE A 248 -41.03 11.97 21.03
CA PHE A 248 -40.98 10.83 21.95
C PHE A 248 -40.70 11.23 23.41
N SER A 249 -40.37 12.50 23.69
CA SER A 249 -40.26 12.98 25.08
C SER A 249 -41.61 13.31 25.74
N ILE A 250 -42.68 13.44 24.95
CA ILE A 250 -44.01 13.86 25.42
C ILE A 250 -44.85 12.72 26.03
N PRO A 251 -44.93 11.50 25.44
CA PRO A 251 -45.83 10.46 25.93
C PRO A 251 -45.45 9.95 27.32
N ASN A 252 -46.46 9.63 28.15
CA ASN A 252 -46.23 8.98 29.44
C ASN A 252 -46.26 7.45 29.27
N TYR A 253 -45.08 6.87 29.01
CA TYR A 253 -44.91 5.45 28.74
C TYR A 253 -45.36 4.51 29.87
N GLN A 254 -45.45 5.00 31.11
CA GLN A 254 -45.87 4.17 32.25
C GLN A 254 -47.33 3.72 32.16
N ARG A 255 -48.25 4.62 31.76
CA ARG A 255 -49.70 4.35 31.81
C ARG A 255 -50.24 3.65 30.57
N GLN A 256 -49.69 3.93 29.39
CA GLN A 256 -50.27 3.51 28.11
C GLN A 256 -49.75 2.16 27.62
N PHE A 257 -48.47 1.82 27.86
CA PHE A 257 -47.84 0.65 27.24
C PHE A 257 -47.70 -0.57 28.15
N ALA A 258 -47.85 -0.43 29.47
CA ALA A 258 -47.76 -1.55 30.39
C ALA A 258 -48.80 -2.66 30.13
N ARG A 259 -49.97 -2.30 29.56
CA ARG A 259 -51.06 -3.24 29.19
C ARG A 259 -50.89 -3.87 27.80
N LEU A 260 -50.11 -3.25 26.91
CA LEU A 260 -49.96 -3.65 25.50
C LEU A 260 -48.58 -4.26 25.20
N SER A 261 -47.90 -4.78 26.22
CA SER A 261 -46.50 -5.21 26.14
C SER A 261 -46.16 -6.22 25.03
N TYR A 262 -47.14 -7.02 24.56
CA TYR A 262 -46.95 -7.99 23.47
C TYR A 262 -47.13 -7.41 22.06
N LEU A 263 -47.77 -6.25 21.90
CA LEU A 263 -47.94 -5.61 20.59
C LEU A 263 -46.59 -5.15 19.99
N PRO A 264 -45.67 -4.53 20.75
CA PRO A 264 -44.30 -4.27 20.28
C PRO A 264 -43.55 -5.53 19.85
N LEU A 265 -43.77 -6.66 20.51
CA LEU A 265 -43.16 -7.93 20.12
C LEU A 265 -43.67 -8.41 18.75
N LEU A 266 -44.99 -8.36 18.53
CA LEU A 266 -45.58 -8.69 17.23
C LEU A 266 -45.01 -7.80 16.12
N ALA A 267 -44.93 -6.49 16.36
CA ALA A 267 -44.36 -5.54 15.40
C ALA A 267 -42.86 -5.82 15.13
N ALA A 268 -42.08 -6.11 16.18
CA ALA A 268 -40.67 -6.48 16.03
C ALA A 268 -40.48 -7.77 15.20
N LEU A 269 -41.33 -8.78 15.43
CA LEU A 269 -41.30 -10.04 14.68
C LEU A 269 -41.70 -9.86 13.22
N LEU A 270 -42.79 -9.13 12.94
CA LEU A 270 -43.21 -8.83 11.57
C LEU A 270 -42.12 -8.07 10.81
N LEU A 271 -41.45 -7.12 11.47
CA LEU A 271 -40.38 -6.34 10.87
C LEU A 271 -39.10 -7.18 10.66
N ALA A 272 -38.78 -8.09 11.59
CA ALA A 272 -37.70 -9.05 11.43
C ALA A 272 -37.98 -10.04 10.28
N ILE A 273 -39.22 -10.51 10.13
CA ILE A 273 -39.65 -11.36 9.02
C ILE A 273 -39.56 -10.61 7.69
N ALA A 274 -40.03 -9.36 7.63
CA ALA A 274 -39.91 -8.52 6.45
C ALA A 274 -38.45 -8.31 6.04
N LEU A 275 -37.55 -8.07 7.02
CA LEU A 275 -36.12 -7.96 6.78
C LEU A 275 -35.52 -9.30 6.32
N GLY A 276 -35.95 -10.42 6.89
CA GLY A 276 -35.51 -11.76 6.46
C GLY A 276 -35.94 -12.12 5.04
N LEU A 277 -37.13 -11.70 4.60
CA LEU A 277 -37.68 -12.02 3.27
C LEU A 277 -37.23 -11.04 2.18
N PHE A 278 -37.23 -9.73 2.47
CA PHE A 278 -37.03 -8.67 1.48
C PHE A 278 -35.74 -7.86 1.71
N GLY A 279 -34.98 -8.14 2.77
CA GLY A 279 -33.78 -7.40 3.11
C GLY A 279 -32.59 -7.70 2.21
N ALA A 280 -31.76 -6.68 2.00
CA ALA A 280 -30.52 -6.76 1.24
C ALA A 280 -29.30 -6.41 2.12
N GLY A 281 -28.14 -6.95 1.72
CA GLY A 281 -26.85 -6.67 2.37
C GLY A 281 -26.05 -5.56 1.70
N PRO A 282 -25.14 -4.90 2.44
CA PRO A 282 -24.20 -3.97 1.85
C PRO A 282 -23.13 -4.71 1.02
N GLY A 283 -22.93 -4.28 -0.23
CA GLY A 283 -21.91 -4.82 -1.12
C GLY A 283 -22.14 -6.30 -1.46
N SER A 284 -21.13 -7.14 -1.21
CA SER A 284 -21.17 -8.60 -1.41
C SER A 284 -21.50 -9.38 -0.12
N SER A 285 -21.96 -8.70 0.94
CA SER A 285 -22.28 -9.34 2.22
C SER A 285 -23.59 -10.12 2.17
N ASP A 286 -23.57 -11.29 2.79
CA ASP A 286 -24.74 -12.15 3.01
C ASP A 286 -25.71 -11.63 4.09
N ALA A 287 -25.30 -10.63 4.88
CA ALA A 287 -26.08 -10.09 5.99
C ALA A 287 -27.27 -9.27 5.51
N LYS A 288 -28.46 -9.49 6.08
CA LYS A 288 -29.69 -8.77 5.70
C LYS A 288 -29.92 -7.58 6.63
N VAL A 289 -29.46 -6.40 6.23
CA VAL A 289 -29.40 -5.22 7.11
C VAL A 289 -30.35 -4.11 6.67
N ASN A 290 -30.57 -3.93 5.37
CA ASN A 290 -31.36 -2.83 4.83
C ASN A 290 -32.69 -3.32 4.23
N LEU A 291 -33.78 -2.61 4.53
CA LEU A 291 -35.06 -2.76 3.86
C LEU A 291 -35.36 -1.46 3.11
N PHE A 292 -35.20 -1.49 1.79
CA PHE A 292 -35.20 -0.28 0.94
C PHE A 292 -34.18 0.76 1.44
N PHE A 293 -34.63 1.94 1.88
CA PHE A 293 -33.79 3.06 2.31
C PHE A 293 -33.62 3.17 3.83
N PHE A 294 -34.20 2.26 4.64
CA PHE A 294 -34.09 2.31 6.10
C PHE A 294 -33.55 1.01 6.71
N GLN A 295 -33.01 1.11 7.94
CA GLN A 295 -32.47 -0.01 8.71
C GLN A 295 -33.49 -0.44 9.77
N PRO A 296 -34.28 -1.50 9.53
CA PRO A 296 -35.36 -1.89 10.45
C PRO A 296 -34.83 -2.37 11.80
N ILE A 297 -33.59 -2.88 11.82
CA ILE A 297 -32.98 -3.47 13.01
C ILE A 297 -32.88 -2.48 14.19
N GLU A 298 -32.70 -1.20 13.90
CA GLU A 298 -32.69 -0.12 14.89
C GLU A 298 -34.03 -0.03 15.63
N ILE A 299 -35.12 -0.11 14.88
CA ILE A 299 -36.49 -0.07 15.40
C ILE A 299 -36.83 -1.36 16.16
N ILE A 300 -36.44 -2.52 15.60
CA ILE A 300 -36.63 -3.83 16.23
C ILE A 300 -36.05 -3.83 17.65
N ARG A 301 -34.84 -3.30 17.84
CA ARG A 301 -34.18 -3.23 19.15
C ARG A 301 -34.99 -2.41 20.16
N ILE A 302 -35.49 -1.24 19.78
CA ILE A 302 -36.33 -0.41 20.65
C ILE A 302 -37.64 -1.13 21.01
N LEU A 303 -38.33 -1.71 20.02
CA LEU A 303 -39.58 -2.46 20.22
C LEU A 303 -39.40 -3.66 21.16
N LEU A 304 -38.27 -4.36 21.05
CA LEU A 304 -37.93 -5.45 21.96
C LEU A 304 -37.73 -4.96 23.40
N VAL A 305 -37.14 -3.77 23.63
CA VAL A 305 -37.07 -3.21 25.00
C VAL A 305 -38.46 -2.95 25.55
N PHE A 306 -39.39 -2.39 24.76
CA PHE A 306 -40.77 -2.18 25.20
C PHE A 306 -41.43 -3.47 25.66
N PHE A 307 -41.25 -4.56 24.90
CA PHE A 307 -41.73 -5.88 25.28
C PHE A 307 -41.06 -6.41 26.54
N LEU A 308 -39.71 -6.43 26.58
CA LEU A 308 -38.95 -6.97 27.71
C LEU A 308 -39.25 -6.20 29.00
N ALA A 309 -39.40 -4.88 28.92
CA ALA A 309 -39.79 -4.06 30.05
C ALA A 309 -41.16 -4.44 30.60
N GLY A 310 -42.13 -4.66 29.71
CA GLY A 310 -43.46 -5.15 30.06
C GLY A 310 -43.44 -6.52 30.71
N TYR A 311 -42.77 -7.47 30.07
CA TYR A 311 -42.65 -8.85 30.53
C TYR A 311 -41.99 -8.92 31.91
N PHE A 312 -40.83 -8.30 32.11
CA PHE A 312 -40.14 -8.34 33.40
C PHE A 312 -40.87 -7.55 34.48
N ALA A 313 -41.50 -6.41 34.15
CA ALA A 313 -42.28 -5.66 35.14
C ALA A 313 -43.49 -6.43 35.69
N GLN A 314 -44.11 -7.29 34.88
CA GLN A 314 -45.23 -8.13 35.32
C GLN A 314 -44.77 -9.40 36.05
N ASN A 315 -43.58 -9.92 35.74
CA ASN A 315 -43.14 -11.24 36.18
C ASN A 315 -41.96 -11.24 37.18
N TRP A 316 -41.33 -10.11 37.50
CA TRP A 316 -40.11 -10.09 38.32
C TRP A 316 -40.29 -10.67 39.74
N ASP A 317 -41.43 -10.41 40.40
CA ASP A 317 -41.73 -10.94 41.73
C ASP A 317 -41.85 -12.47 41.70
N ALA A 318 -42.60 -12.98 40.73
CA ALA A 318 -42.73 -14.41 40.46
C ALA A 318 -41.36 -15.03 40.14
N LEU A 319 -40.61 -14.36 39.26
CA LEU A 319 -39.27 -14.75 38.87
C LEU A 319 -38.30 -14.73 40.03
N ARG A 320 -38.51 -14.02 41.15
CA ARG A 320 -37.57 -13.92 42.30
C ARG A 320 -37.97 -14.81 43.48
N TYR A 321 -39.26 -14.99 43.76
CA TYR A 321 -39.73 -15.65 44.98
C TYR A 321 -40.43 -17.00 44.78
N LEU A 322 -41.03 -17.28 43.61
CA LEU A 322 -41.79 -18.53 43.41
C LEU A 322 -40.86 -19.72 43.12
N LYS A 323 -40.78 -20.63 44.10
CA LYS A 323 -40.12 -21.94 43.98
C LYS A 323 -41.08 -22.99 43.39
N GLN A 324 -40.51 -24.03 42.78
CA GLN A 324 -41.29 -25.16 42.26
C GLN A 324 -41.94 -25.92 43.44
N GLN A 325 -43.27 -25.88 43.51
CA GLN A 325 -44.06 -26.80 44.34
C GLN A 325 -44.75 -27.77 43.38
N GLY A 326 -44.68 -29.06 43.67
CA GLY A 326 -44.96 -30.17 42.76
C GLY A 326 -46.36 -30.13 42.16
N ARG A 327 -46.46 -29.63 40.92
CA ARG A 327 -47.62 -29.86 40.04
C ARG A 327 -47.28 -30.95 39.02
N PRO A 328 -48.24 -31.82 38.66
CA PRO A 328 -48.03 -32.84 37.65
C PRO A 328 -47.82 -32.22 36.26
N LEU A 329 -46.91 -32.82 35.47
CA LEU A 329 -46.55 -32.37 34.12
C LEU A 329 -47.72 -32.47 33.13
N PRO A 330 -47.82 -31.56 32.13
CA PRO A 330 -48.78 -31.65 31.04
C PRO A 330 -48.69 -33.00 30.30
N ALA A 331 -49.83 -33.54 29.86
CA ALA A 331 -49.91 -34.89 29.27
C ALA A 331 -48.94 -35.14 28.11
N ALA A 332 -48.63 -34.11 27.30
CA ALA A 332 -47.71 -34.17 26.18
C ALA A 332 -46.23 -34.44 26.56
N LEU A 333 -45.83 -34.13 27.80
CA LEU A 333 -44.45 -34.25 28.28
C LEU A 333 -44.19 -35.52 29.12
N ARG A 334 -45.20 -36.38 29.32
CA ARG A 334 -45.07 -37.64 30.09
C ARG A 334 -44.04 -38.61 29.49
N ARG A 335 -43.78 -38.55 28.18
CA ARG A 335 -42.74 -39.38 27.52
C ARG A 335 -41.30 -39.06 27.94
N PHE A 336 -41.05 -37.86 28.50
CA PHE A 336 -39.73 -37.44 28.97
C PHE A 336 -39.63 -37.42 30.50
N GLU A 337 -40.59 -38.03 31.20
CA GLU A 337 -40.77 -37.92 32.65
C GLU A 337 -39.53 -38.35 33.45
N HIS A 338 -38.82 -39.40 33.04
CA HIS A 338 -37.58 -39.84 33.71
C HIS A 338 -36.41 -38.86 33.55
N ALA A 339 -36.25 -38.24 32.38
CA ALA A 339 -35.21 -37.24 32.13
C ALA A 339 -35.53 -35.91 32.85
N LEU A 340 -36.80 -35.51 32.82
CA LEU A 340 -37.30 -34.31 33.51
C LEU A 340 -37.22 -34.44 35.04
N ARG A 341 -37.49 -35.61 35.62
CA ARG A 341 -37.33 -35.85 37.08
C ARG A 341 -35.86 -35.83 37.53
N ARG A 342 -34.92 -36.34 36.73
CA ARG A 342 -33.47 -36.22 36.98
C ARG A 342 -33.02 -34.75 36.91
N PHE A 343 -33.51 -34.02 35.91
CA PHE A 343 -33.28 -32.58 35.80
C PHE A 343 -33.90 -31.82 36.98
N GLU A 344 -35.08 -32.23 37.47
CA GLU A 344 -35.76 -31.63 38.63
C GLU A 344 -34.98 -31.85 39.95
N HIS A 345 -34.39 -33.03 40.14
CA HIS A 345 -33.51 -33.28 41.29
C HIS A 345 -32.23 -32.43 41.24
N ALA A 346 -31.61 -32.30 40.06
CA ALA A 346 -30.46 -31.42 39.86
C ALA A 346 -30.84 -29.93 40.03
N SER A 347 -32.00 -29.52 39.51
CA SER A 347 -32.47 -28.14 39.53
C SER A 347 -32.83 -27.64 40.94
N ARG A 348 -33.29 -28.54 41.83
CA ARG A 348 -33.46 -28.26 43.28
C ARG A 348 -32.13 -27.95 43.96
N ARG A 349 -31.03 -28.60 43.56
CA ARG A 349 -29.68 -28.35 44.10
C ARG A 349 -29.08 -27.02 43.63
N PHE A 350 -29.44 -26.57 42.41
CA PHE A 350 -28.99 -25.30 41.82
C PHE A 350 -30.00 -24.13 41.96
N ASN A 351 -31.11 -24.33 42.68
CA ASN A 351 -32.15 -23.33 42.95
C ASN A 351 -32.70 -22.64 41.67
N VAL A 352 -33.02 -23.45 40.66
CA VAL A 352 -33.58 -23.02 39.37
C VAL A 352 -35.08 -22.66 39.55
N PRO A 353 -35.59 -21.58 38.93
CA PRO A 353 -37.01 -21.18 39.05
C PRO A 353 -37.99 -22.18 38.43
N ARG A 354 -39.30 -22.00 38.69
CA ARG A 354 -40.39 -22.75 38.03
C ARG A 354 -40.23 -22.74 36.51
N LEU A 355 -40.40 -23.91 35.88
CA LEU A 355 -40.26 -24.11 34.43
C LEU A 355 -41.07 -23.09 33.60
N ASP A 356 -42.28 -22.76 34.01
CA ASP A 356 -43.15 -21.78 33.33
C ASP A 356 -42.51 -20.38 33.18
N TYR A 357 -41.59 -20.02 34.07
CA TYR A 357 -40.86 -18.75 34.05
C TYR A 357 -39.43 -18.87 33.51
N VAL A 358 -38.90 -20.09 33.37
CA VAL A 358 -37.60 -20.37 32.73
C VAL A 358 -37.75 -20.59 31.24
N VAL A 359 -38.88 -21.15 30.78
CA VAL A 359 -39.19 -21.37 29.37
C VAL A 359 -39.05 -20.08 28.54
N PRO A 360 -39.55 -18.90 28.97
CA PRO A 360 -39.33 -17.66 28.23
C PRO A 360 -37.86 -17.22 28.13
N VAL A 361 -37.01 -17.63 29.08
CA VAL A 361 -35.57 -17.37 29.07
C VAL A 361 -34.86 -18.23 28.04
N VAL A 362 -35.16 -19.52 28.07
CA VAL A 362 -34.64 -20.47 27.08
C VAL A 362 -35.13 -20.11 25.68
N ALA A 363 -36.41 -19.73 25.55
CA ALA A 363 -36.98 -19.26 24.30
C ALA A 363 -36.32 -17.96 23.82
N GLY A 364 -36.05 -16.98 24.70
CA GLY A 364 -35.37 -15.73 24.34
C GLY A 364 -33.95 -15.96 23.83
N VAL A 365 -33.19 -16.85 24.48
CA VAL A 365 -31.86 -17.27 24.00
C VAL A 365 -31.96 -18.00 22.67
N ALA A 366 -32.90 -18.94 22.53
CA ALA A 366 -33.12 -19.67 21.29
C ALA A 366 -33.51 -18.75 20.13
N VAL A 367 -34.42 -17.80 20.34
CA VAL A 367 -34.81 -16.79 19.33
C VAL A 367 -33.63 -15.91 18.94
N SER A 368 -32.79 -15.49 19.90
CA SER A 368 -31.59 -14.69 19.60
C SER A 368 -30.61 -15.48 18.72
N ILE A 369 -30.42 -16.78 18.99
CA ILE A 369 -29.60 -17.67 18.17
C ILE A 369 -30.22 -17.88 16.78
N LEU A 370 -31.54 -18.12 16.69
CA LEU A 370 -32.25 -18.30 15.43
C LEU A 370 -32.17 -17.05 14.55
N LEU A 371 -32.38 -15.86 15.12
CA LEU A 371 -32.26 -14.59 14.42
C LEU A 371 -30.83 -14.35 13.91
N PHE A 372 -29.81 -14.75 14.68
CA PHE A 372 -28.42 -14.68 14.25
C PHE A 372 -28.17 -15.51 12.98
N PHE A 373 -28.59 -16.77 12.95
CA PHE A 373 -28.43 -17.62 11.76
C PHE A 373 -29.31 -17.17 10.58
N TRP A 374 -30.49 -16.59 10.85
CA TRP A 374 -31.41 -16.20 9.80
C TRP A 374 -31.09 -14.85 9.15
N LEU A 375 -30.78 -13.83 9.96
CA LEU A 375 -30.39 -12.50 9.47
C LEU A 375 -28.92 -12.43 9.05
N LYS A 376 -28.12 -13.42 9.48
CA LYS A 376 -26.66 -13.49 9.26
C LYS A 376 -25.92 -12.24 9.75
N ASP A 377 -26.46 -11.57 10.77
CA ASP A 377 -25.93 -10.36 11.37
C ASP A 377 -25.60 -10.58 12.86
N LEU A 378 -24.30 -10.55 13.18
CA LEU A 378 -23.77 -10.86 14.50
C LEU A 378 -24.06 -9.75 15.52
N GLY A 379 -23.94 -8.49 15.11
CA GLY A 379 -23.92 -7.35 16.03
C GLY A 379 -25.23 -7.20 16.81
N PRO A 380 -26.37 -7.01 16.13
CA PRO A 380 -27.67 -6.86 16.76
C PRO A 380 -28.10 -8.06 17.61
N ALA A 381 -27.81 -9.29 17.16
CA ALA A 381 -28.14 -10.50 17.91
C ALA A 381 -27.41 -10.55 19.27
N LEU A 382 -26.12 -10.19 19.28
CA LEU A 382 -25.33 -10.14 20.50
C LEU A 382 -25.80 -9.02 21.45
N VAL A 383 -26.16 -7.85 20.93
CA VAL A 383 -26.75 -6.75 21.74
C VAL A 383 -28.05 -7.20 22.39
N ILE A 384 -28.97 -7.79 21.62
CA ILE A 384 -30.29 -8.24 22.11
C ILE A 384 -30.12 -9.37 23.15
N GLY A 385 -29.23 -10.33 22.89
CA GLY A 385 -28.92 -11.41 23.83
C GLY A 385 -28.36 -10.88 25.15
N CYS A 386 -27.36 -10.00 25.11
CA CYS A 386 -26.77 -9.39 26.32
C CYS A 386 -27.79 -8.54 27.08
N LEU A 387 -28.61 -7.76 26.37
CA LEU A 387 -29.71 -7.00 26.94
C LEU A 387 -30.68 -7.91 27.70
N PHE A 388 -31.16 -8.97 27.05
CA PHE A 388 -32.10 -9.92 27.63
C PHE A 388 -31.54 -10.55 28.91
N LEU A 389 -30.32 -11.08 28.85
CA LEU A 389 -29.67 -11.74 29.98
C LEU A 389 -29.43 -10.78 31.16
N SER A 390 -29.11 -9.51 30.87
CA SER A 390 -28.91 -8.48 31.89
C SER A 390 -30.22 -8.13 32.59
N MET A 391 -31.29 -7.88 31.82
CA MET A 391 -32.61 -7.61 32.39
C MET A 391 -33.14 -8.80 33.19
N TYR A 392 -32.92 -10.02 32.70
CA TYR A 392 -33.24 -11.25 33.42
C TYR A 392 -32.48 -11.36 34.74
N SER A 393 -31.17 -11.09 34.74
CA SER A 393 -30.36 -11.15 35.96
C SER A 393 -30.83 -10.12 37.00
N LEU A 394 -31.20 -8.91 36.56
CA LEU A 394 -31.79 -7.88 37.42
C LEU A 394 -33.13 -8.32 38.01
N ALA A 395 -34.03 -8.88 37.19
CA ALA A 395 -35.32 -9.39 37.63
C ALA A 395 -35.16 -10.53 38.65
N ARG A 396 -34.32 -11.52 38.34
CA ARG A 396 -34.10 -12.69 39.20
C ARG A 396 -33.29 -12.38 40.47
N GLY A 397 -32.35 -11.43 40.42
CA GLY A 397 -31.40 -11.17 41.49
C GLY A 397 -30.27 -12.21 41.60
N ARG A 398 -30.02 -12.99 40.53
CA ARG A 398 -28.93 -13.98 40.45
C ARG A 398 -28.28 -13.94 39.07
N VAL A 399 -26.98 -14.23 39.01
CA VAL A 399 -26.18 -14.14 37.78
C VAL A 399 -25.99 -15.51 37.11
N LEU A 400 -26.07 -16.62 37.84
CA LEU A 400 -25.72 -17.97 37.36
C LEU A 400 -26.42 -18.39 36.05
N LEU A 401 -27.74 -18.20 35.96
CA LEU A 401 -28.51 -18.52 34.76
C LEU A 401 -28.21 -17.55 33.60
N ALA A 402 -27.92 -16.28 33.90
CA ALA A 402 -27.53 -15.31 32.89
C ALA A 402 -26.13 -15.64 32.31
N SER A 403 -25.19 -16.09 33.15
CA SER A 403 -23.89 -16.58 32.68
C SER A 403 -23.99 -17.86 31.85
N ALA A 404 -24.92 -18.77 32.18
CA ALA A 404 -25.18 -19.95 31.35
C ALA A 404 -25.75 -19.57 29.97
N GLY A 405 -26.66 -18.58 29.90
CA GLY A 405 -27.17 -18.05 28.64
C GLY A 405 -26.09 -17.36 27.81
N LEU A 406 -25.19 -16.60 28.44
CA LEU A 406 -24.04 -16.00 27.76
C LEU A 406 -23.10 -17.07 27.21
N ALA A 407 -22.82 -18.13 27.98
CA ALA A 407 -22.05 -19.27 27.52
C ALA A 407 -22.70 -19.97 26.31
N ALA A 408 -24.03 -20.08 26.27
CA ALA A 408 -24.75 -20.64 25.12
C ALA A 408 -24.62 -19.76 23.85
N ILE A 409 -24.63 -18.43 23.99
CA ILE A 409 -24.39 -17.50 22.88
C ILE A 409 -22.96 -17.66 22.35
N VAL A 410 -21.96 -17.70 23.24
CA VAL A 410 -20.55 -17.91 22.88
C VAL A 410 -20.35 -19.27 22.20
N LEU A 411 -20.99 -20.33 22.72
CA LEU A 411 -20.93 -21.66 22.13
C LEU A 411 -21.56 -21.68 20.73
N SER A 412 -22.68 -20.98 20.53
CA SER A 412 -23.33 -20.86 19.23
C SER A 412 -22.45 -20.15 18.21
N PHE A 413 -21.67 -19.16 18.66
CA PHE A 413 -20.67 -18.49 17.84
C PHE A 413 -19.51 -19.43 17.46
N ALA A 414 -19.00 -20.20 18.44
CA ALA A 414 -17.98 -21.22 18.19
C ALA A 414 -18.47 -22.29 17.20
N ILE A 415 -19.74 -22.71 17.31
CA ILE A 415 -20.37 -23.64 16.36
C ILE A 415 -20.41 -23.01 14.96
N GLY A 416 -20.88 -21.77 14.81
CA GLY A 416 -20.94 -21.10 13.50
C GLY A 416 -19.57 -20.94 12.84
N TYR A 417 -18.50 -20.72 13.64
CA TYR A 417 -17.12 -20.72 13.14
C TYR A 417 -16.69 -22.10 12.63
N VAL A 418 -16.93 -23.15 13.42
CA VAL A 418 -16.53 -24.54 13.08
C VAL A 418 -17.31 -25.07 11.88
N THR A 419 -18.61 -24.76 11.78
CA THR A 419 -19.45 -25.20 10.65
C THR A 419 -19.25 -24.35 9.39
N GLY A 420 -18.61 -23.18 9.49
CA GLY A 420 -18.41 -22.25 8.39
C GLY A 420 -19.69 -21.55 7.91
N PHE A 421 -20.79 -21.67 8.66
CA PHE A 421 -22.07 -21.04 8.33
C PHE A 421 -22.55 -20.17 9.50
N PRO A 422 -22.80 -18.86 9.30
CA PRO A 422 -22.66 -18.08 8.07
C PRO A 422 -21.21 -17.78 7.66
N HIS A 423 -20.93 -17.64 6.36
CA HIS A 423 -19.60 -17.32 5.82
C HIS A 423 -18.98 -16.04 6.43
N THR A 424 -19.82 -15.02 6.64
CA THR A 424 -19.44 -13.72 7.23
C THR A 424 -18.85 -13.86 8.63
N VAL A 425 -19.32 -14.84 9.42
CA VAL A 425 -18.82 -15.09 10.78
C VAL A 425 -17.43 -15.70 10.71
N ARG A 426 -17.23 -16.67 9.83
CA ARG A 426 -15.93 -17.31 9.63
C ARG A 426 -14.87 -16.29 9.21
N GLU A 427 -15.15 -15.48 8.19
CA GLU A 427 -14.22 -14.45 7.72
C GLU A 427 -13.88 -13.44 8.83
N ARG A 428 -14.88 -12.96 9.58
CA ARG A 428 -14.66 -12.00 10.68
C ARG A 428 -13.86 -12.57 11.82
N VAL A 429 -14.03 -13.87 12.14
CA VAL A 429 -13.21 -14.56 13.16
C VAL A 429 -11.79 -14.80 12.65
N GLU A 430 -11.61 -15.18 11.39
CA GLU A 430 -10.28 -15.37 10.79
C GLU A 430 -9.49 -14.06 10.75
N MET A 431 -10.13 -12.95 10.34
CA MET A 431 -9.54 -11.61 10.40
C MET A 431 -9.19 -11.19 11.83
N TRP A 432 -10.02 -11.53 12.81
CA TRP A 432 -9.79 -11.19 14.22
C TRP A 432 -8.67 -12.02 14.86
N LYS A 433 -8.58 -13.31 14.56
CA LYS A 433 -7.57 -14.22 15.13
C LYS A 433 -6.17 -13.89 14.63
N SER A 434 -6.07 -13.47 13.37
CA SER A 434 -4.80 -13.11 12.73
C SER A 434 -4.92 -11.83 11.89
N PRO A 435 -5.05 -10.65 12.53
CA PRO A 435 -5.20 -9.37 11.81
C PRO A 435 -4.00 -9.00 10.95
N TRP A 436 -2.85 -9.58 11.27
CA TRP A 436 -1.58 -9.36 10.59
C TRP A 436 -1.22 -10.47 9.59
N ASP A 437 -1.95 -11.59 9.58
CA ASP A 437 -1.65 -12.76 8.75
C ASP A 437 -2.92 -13.60 8.53
N ASN A 438 -3.74 -13.21 7.57
CA ASN A 438 -4.97 -13.95 7.25
C ASN A 438 -5.13 -14.21 5.75
N HIS A 439 -6.06 -15.09 5.43
CA HIS A 439 -6.33 -15.54 4.06
C HIS A 439 -7.59 -14.88 3.46
N VAL A 440 -8.24 -14.00 4.22
CA VAL A 440 -9.47 -13.33 3.81
C VAL A 440 -9.14 -12.24 2.78
N ARG A 441 -9.91 -12.20 1.69
CA ARG A 441 -9.74 -11.20 0.64
C ARG A 441 -10.11 -9.81 1.19
N GLY A 442 -9.17 -8.87 1.20
CA GLY A 442 -9.38 -7.56 1.82
C GLY A 442 -9.59 -7.64 3.34
N GLY A 443 -8.91 -8.59 3.99
CA GLY A 443 -8.99 -8.86 5.42
C GLY A 443 -8.17 -7.92 6.32
N ASP A 444 -7.92 -6.69 5.86
CA ASP A 444 -7.07 -5.66 6.48
C ASP A 444 -7.86 -4.59 7.27
N GLN A 445 -9.19 -4.64 7.27
CA GLN A 445 -10.04 -3.66 7.97
C GLN A 445 -9.67 -3.44 9.45
N LEU A 446 -9.33 -4.53 10.16
CA LEU A 446 -8.88 -4.43 11.55
C LEU A 446 -7.48 -3.81 11.64
N ALA A 447 -6.56 -4.17 10.73
CA ALA A 447 -5.23 -3.57 10.65
C ALA A 447 -5.32 -2.05 10.36
N ASP A 448 -6.19 -1.63 9.45
CA ASP A 448 -6.46 -0.21 9.14
C ASP A 448 -6.92 0.58 10.36
N SER A 449 -7.82 -0.01 11.16
CA SER A 449 -8.29 0.63 12.39
C SER A 449 -7.18 0.79 13.43
N LEU A 450 -6.29 -0.21 13.57
CA LEU A 450 -5.14 -0.15 14.48
C LEU A 450 -4.07 0.83 13.97
N TRP A 451 -3.81 0.87 12.66
CA TRP A 451 -2.90 1.82 12.04
C TRP A 451 -3.38 3.26 12.22
N SER A 452 -4.66 3.54 12.01
CA SER A 452 -5.25 4.86 12.23
C SER A 452 -5.14 5.29 13.69
N LEU A 453 -5.50 4.42 14.64
CA LEU A 453 -5.32 4.70 16.06
C LEU A 453 -3.86 4.99 16.42
N SER A 454 -2.92 4.18 15.93
CA SER A 454 -1.48 4.37 16.18
C SER A 454 -0.90 5.64 15.54
N THR A 455 -1.53 6.14 14.48
CA THR A 455 -1.13 7.39 13.81
C THR A 455 -1.42 8.59 14.71
N GLY A 456 -2.57 8.60 15.40
CA GLY A 456 -2.96 9.71 16.27
C GLY A 456 -2.10 9.90 17.51
N GLY A 457 -1.42 8.87 18.01
CA GLY A 457 -0.59 9.02 19.20
C GLY A 457 -1.39 9.48 20.43
N ALA A 458 -0.75 10.24 21.33
CA ALA A 458 -1.38 10.77 22.54
C ALA A 458 -2.35 11.93 22.27
N THR A 459 -1.98 12.88 21.41
CA THR A 459 -2.67 14.16 21.19
C THR A 459 -3.47 14.25 19.90
N GLY A 460 -3.29 13.29 18.99
CA GLY A 460 -3.88 13.32 17.66
C GLY A 460 -2.99 14.02 16.66
N THR A 461 -3.31 13.82 15.38
CA THR A 461 -2.73 14.57 14.24
C THR A 461 -3.29 15.98 14.11
N GLY A 462 -4.40 16.28 14.80
CA GLY A 462 -5.17 17.52 14.69
C GLY A 462 -6.50 17.29 13.94
N LEU A 463 -7.56 17.95 14.42
CA LEU A 463 -8.90 17.83 13.83
C LEU A 463 -8.90 18.29 12.36
N GLY A 464 -9.31 17.41 11.44
CA GLY A 464 -9.33 17.64 10.00
C GLY A 464 -7.98 17.53 9.28
N LEU A 465 -6.89 17.27 10.02
CA LEU A 465 -5.52 17.13 9.52
C LEU A 465 -5.07 15.66 9.32
N GLY A 466 -5.83 14.69 9.82
CA GLY A 466 -5.60 13.26 9.55
C GLY A 466 -6.01 12.82 8.14
N ASP A 467 -5.76 11.55 7.81
CA ASP A 467 -6.15 10.93 6.52
C ASP A 467 -7.19 9.80 6.68
N PRO A 468 -8.33 10.02 7.35
CA PRO A 468 -9.29 8.96 7.62
C PRO A 468 -9.99 8.44 6.35
N SER A 469 -9.89 9.16 5.23
CA SER A 469 -10.38 8.71 3.92
C SER A 469 -9.63 7.51 3.35
N SER A 470 -8.43 7.22 3.87
CA SER A 470 -7.64 6.04 3.48
C SER A 470 -8.23 4.73 4.00
N MET A 471 -9.09 4.78 5.02
CA MET A 471 -9.67 3.61 5.65
C MET A 471 -11.02 3.22 5.01
N PRO A 472 -11.29 1.92 4.83
CA PRO A 472 -12.60 1.44 4.43
C PRO A 472 -13.64 1.77 5.51
N ALA A 473 -14.83 2.21 5.08
CA ALA A 473 -15.97 2.42 5.98
C ALA A 473 -15.74 3.36 7.20
N ALA A 474 -14.78 4.30 7.09
CA ALA A 474 -14.46 5.30 8.12
C ALA A 474 -15.64 6.18 8.58
N HIS A 475 -16.69 6.31 7.76
CA HIS A 475 -17.89 7.08 8.05
C HIS A 475 -18.96 6.30 8.85
N THR A 476 -18.77 4.98 9.03
CA THR A 476 -19.70 4.08 9.71
C THR A 476 -19.08 3.44 10.95
N ASP A 477 -18.53 2.25 10.82
CA ASP A 477 -18.08 1.34 11.87
C ASP A 477 -16.67 1.64 12.37
N LEU A 478 -15.81 2.25 11.55
CA LEU A 478 -14.45 2.64 11.95
C LEU A 478 -14.31 4.12 12.34
N ILE A 479 -15.43 4.82 12.55
CA ILE A 479 -15.41 6.27 12.83
C ILE A 479 -14.68 6.64 14.13
N VAL A 480 -14.70 5.76 15.13
CA VAL A 480 -13.96 5.99 16.40
C VAL A 480 -12.45 5.88 16.17
N ALA A 481 -12.01 5.01 15.25
CA ALA A 481 -10.59 4.94 14.89
C ALA A 481 -10.15 6.20 14.14
N ALA A 482 -10.96 6.69 13.19
CA ALA A 482 -10.74 7.97 12.52
C ALA A 482 -10.66 9.15 13.51
N PHE A 483 -11.54 9.19 14.52
CA PHE A 483 -11.46 10.19 15.58
C PHE A 483 -10.21 10.04 16.45
N GLY A 484 -9.79 8.81 16.74
CA GLY A 484 -8.56 8.54 17.48
C GLY A 484 -7.30 8.96 16.72
N GLU A 485 -7.32 8.97 15.38
CA GLU A 485 -6.24 9.52 14.57
C GLU A 485 -6.16 11.05 14.65
N GLU A 486 -7.29 11.74 14.58
CA GLU A 486 -7.34 13.20 14.58
C GLU A 486 -7.17 13.80 15.98
N ALA A 487 -7.80 13.20 17.00
CA ALA A 487 -7.86 13.73 18.37
C ALA A 487 -7.02 12.95 19.40
N GLY A 488 -6.40 11.84 19.00
CA GLY A 488 -5.52 11.04 19.85
C GLY A 488 -6.21 10.33 21.01
N ALA A 489 -5.39 9.75 21.89
CA ALA A 489 -5.86 9.08 23.10
C ALA A 489 -6.62 10.02 24.07
N LEU A 490 -6.24 11.31 24.14
CA LEU A 490 -6.95 12.30 24.94
C LEU A 490 -8.36 12.59 24.39
N GLY A 491 -8.51 12.68 23.07
CA GLY A 491 -9.80 12.81 22.41
C GLY A 491 -10.69 11.59 22.69
N ILE A 492 -10.15 10.37 22.55
CA ILE A 492 -10.86 9.14 22.88
C ILE A 492 -11.32 9.14 24.35
N LEU A 493 -10.45 9.53 25.29
CA LEU A 493 -10.83 9.63 26.69
C LEU A 493 -12.01 10.58 26.91
N ALA A 494 -12.00 11.76 26.27
CA ALA A 494 -13.10 12.72 26.34
C ALA A 494 -14.41 12.15 25.76
N LEU A 495 -14.32 11.49 24.60
CA LEU A 495 -15.47 10.86 23.94
C LEU A 495 -16.13 9.78 24.82
N TYR A 496 -15.33 8.87 25.38
CA TYR A 496 -15.85 7.80 26.23
C TYR A 496 -16.31 8.31 27.59
N THR A 497 -15.76 9.44 28.07
CA THR A 497 -16.30 10.13 29.25
C THR A 497 -17.71 10.65 28.99
N LEU A 498 -17.98 11.25 27.82
CA LEU A 498 -19.33 11.69 27.44
C LEU A 498 -20.33 10.53 27.38
N TYR A 499 -19.96 9.41 26.75
CA TYR A 499 -20.81 8.20 26.74
C TYR A 499 -20.99 7.62 28.15
N GLY A 500 -19.93 7.58 28.96
CA GLY A 500 -19.97 7.10 30.33
C GLY A 500 -20.95 7.91 31.19
N ILE A 501 -20.93 9.23 31.06
CA ILE A 501 -21.89 10.12 31.73
C ILE A 501 -23.31 9.88 31.20
N LEU A 502 -23.51 9.76 29.89
CA LEU A 502 -24.82 9.48 29.28
C LEU A 502 -25.44 8.19 29.84
N ILE A 503 -24.66 7.11 29.87
CA ILE A 503 -25.08 5.79 30.37
C ILE A 503 -25.33 5.87 31.88
N TYR A 504 -24.42 6.48 32.65
CA TYR A 504 -24.56 6.63 34.10
C TYR A 504 -25.83 7.41 34.47
N ARG A 505 -26.11 8.53 33.79
CA ARG A 505 -27.31 9.34 34.02
C ARG A 505 -28.57 8.55 33.66
N SER A 506 -28.56 7.78 32.57
CA SER A 506 -29.67 6.92 32.20
C SER A 506 -29.94 5.81 33.24
N ILE A 507 -28.89 5.17 33.77
CA ILE A 507 -29.00 4.18 34.86
C ILE A 507 -29.56 4.82 36.13
N ARG A 508 -29.12 6.04 36.46
CA ARG A 508 -29.65 6.80 37.60
C ARG A 508 -31.15 7.09 37.40
N ILE A 509 -31.57 7.53 36.22
CA ILE A 509 -32.99 7.75 35.91
C ILE A 509 -33.80 6.46 36.06
N ALA A 510 -33.26 5.30 35.66
CA ALA A 510 -33.92 4.01 35.87
C ALA A 510 -34.15 3.72 37.37
N LEU A 511 -33.13 3.90 38.21
CA LEU A 511 -33.21 3.65 39.66
C LEU A 511 -34.22 4.54 40.39
N PHE A 512 -34.41 5.77 39.92
CA PHE A 512 -35.39 6.73 40.45
C PHE A 512 -36.68 6.77 39.62
N SER A 513 -36.98 5.70 38.89
CA SER A 513 -38.21 5.59 38.12
C SER A 513 -39.40 5.22 39.04
N PRO A 514 -40.64 5.61 38.66
CA PRO A 514 -41.85 5.47 39.50
C PRO A 514 -42.38 4.04 39.66
N GLY A 515 -41.88 3.07 38.89
CA GLY A 515 -42.43 1.72 38.89
C GLY A 515 -41.60 0.77 38.02
N ALA A 516 -41.81 -0.54 38.21
CA ALA A 516 -40.99 -1.59 37.61
C ALA A 516 -40.95 -1.51 36.07
N TYR A 517 -42.05 -1.15 35.41
CA TYR A 517 -42.07 -0.98 33.95
C TYR A 517 -41.11 0.12 33.47
N SER A 518 -41.21 1.31 34.07
CA SER A 518 -40.32 2.43 33.74
C SER A 518 -38.87 2.13 34.11
N PHE A 519 -38.63 1.37 35.19
CA PHE A 519 -37.29 0.89 35.55
C PHE A 519 -36.71 0.02 34.44
N PHE A 520 -37.41 -1.04 34.05
CA PHE A 520 -36.92 -1.98 33.04
C PHE A 520 -36.82 -1.35 31.64
N LEU A 521 -37.70 -0.40 31.30
CA LEU A 521 -37.62 0.35 30.06
C LEU A 521 -36.35 1.18 29.99
N VAL A 522 -36.10 2.05 30.99
CA VAL A 522 -34.94 2.95 30.98
C VAL A 522 -33.62 2.17 31.11
N ILE A 523 -33.56 1.16 31.99
CA ILE A 523 -32.34 0.35 32.12
C ILE A 523 -32.07 -0.45 30.83
N GLY A 524 -33.10 -0.96 30.15
CA GLY A 524 -32.94 -1.66 28.89
C GLY A 524 -32.40 -0.76 27.78
N LEU A 525 -32.93 0.46 27.67
CA LEU A 525 -32.43 1.47 26.73
C LEU A 525 -30.98 1.89 27.04
N ALA A 526 -30.63 2.10 28.32
CA ALA A 526 -29.26 2.39 28.73
C ALA A 526 -28.30 1.24 28.39
N LEU A 527 -28.72 -0.01 28.57
CA LEU A 527 -27.93 -1.20 28.27
C LEU A 527 -27.71 -1.42 26.77
N ILE A 528 -28.70 -1.13 25.92
CA ILE A 528 -28.51 -1.17 24.46
C ILE A 528 -27.38 -0.23 24.05
N ALA A 529 -27.41 1.03 24.53
CA ALA A 529 -26.38 2.01 24.21
C ALA A 529 -24.99 1.57 24.71
N ALA A 530 -24.92 1.04 25.94
CA ALA A 530 -23.68 0.53 26.51
C ALA A 530 -23.10 -0.67 25.74
N TYR A 531 -23.93 -1.68 25.42
CA TYR A 531 -23.47 -2.86 24.69
C TYR A 531 -23.09 -2.54 23.25
N GLN A 532 -23.84 -1.66 22.58
CA GLN A 532 -23.47 -1.20 21.25
C GLN A 532 -22.10 -0.52 21.24
N LEU A 533 -21.85 0.39 22.19
CA LEU A 533 -20.54 1.04 22.32
C LEU A 533 -19.43 0.02 22.59
N LEU A 534 -19.62 -0.90 23.55
CA LEU A 534 -18.63 -1.93 23.88
C LEU A 534 -18.31 -2.85 22.70
N LEU A 535 -19.33 -3.26 21.92
CA LEU A 535 -19.13 -4.15 20.77
C LEU A 535 -18.39 -3.50 19.61
N ILE A 536 -18.71 -2.24 19.30
CA ILE A 536 -18.02 -1.50 18.25
C ILE A 536 -16.56 -1.29 18.64
N THR A 537 -16.35 -0.85 19.87
CA THR A 537 -15.01 -0.58 20.38
C THR A 537 -14.17 -1.84 20.49
N GLY A 538 -14.75 -2.92 21.00
CA GLY A 538 -14.08 -4.20 21.08
C GLY A 538 -13.68 -4.73 19.69
N GLY A 539 -14.51 -4.48 18.67
CA GLY A 539 -14.21 -4.76 17.28
C GLY A 539 -13.00 -3.97 16.76
N ILE A 540 -13.02 -2.65 16.91
CA ILE A 540 -11.94 -1.73 16.47
C ILE A 540 -10.60 -2.03 17.17
N LEU A 541 -10.65 -2.42 18.45
CA LEU A 541 -9.44 -2.73 19.23
C LEU A 541 -8.90 -4.16 19.03
N GLY A 542 -9.61 -4.98 18.26
CA GLY A 542 -9.28 -6.40 18.05
C GLY A 542 -9.50 -7.27 19.29
N VAL A 543 -10.33 -6.83 20.24
CA VAL A 543 -10.70 -7.61 21.44
C VAL A 543 -11.76 -8.66 21.08
N ILE A 544 -12.68 -8.32 20.18
CA ILE A 544 -13.69 -9.22 19.61
C ILE A 544 -13.75 -9.03 18.09
N PRO A 545 -14.39 -9.94 17.33
CA PRO A 545 -14.58 -9.76 15.90
C PRO A 545 -15.38 -8.50 15.55
N LEU A 546 -15.05 -7.88 14.41
CA LEU A 546 -15.75 -6.71 13.88
C LEU A 546 -17.25 -7.03 13.74
N SER A 547 -18.11 -6.22 14.36
CA SER A 547 -19.56 -6.46 14.41
C SER A 547 -20.33 -5.71 13.31
N GLY A 548 -19.76 -4.67 12.70
CA GLY A 548 -20.41 -3.87 11.65
C GLY A 548 -21.55 -2.98 12.17
N VAL A 549 -21.59 -2.72 13.48
CA VAL A 549 -22.58 -1.84 14.11
C VAL A 549 -22.10 -0.39 14.04
N VAL A 550 -23.04 0.55 13.88
CA VAL A 550 -22.74 1.99 13.80
C VAL A 550 -22.60 2.63 15.18
N SER A 551 -21.69 3.60 15.33
CA SER A 551 -21.47 4.30 16.59
C SER A 551 -22.61 5.29 16.87
N PRO A 552 -23.32 5.19 18.01
CA PRO A 552 -24.45 6.07 18.32
C PRO A 552 -24.05 7.55 18.28
N PHE A 553 -24.82 8.41 17.60
CA PHE A 553 -24.58 9.86 17.48
C PHE A 553 -23.35 10.31 16.67
N LEU A 554 -22.39 9.43 16.39
CA LEU A 554 -21.16 9.75 15.65
C LEU A 554 -21.26 9.40 14.16
N SER A 555 -21.72 8.18 13.84
CA SER A 555 -21.69 7.65 12.48
C SER A 555 -22.74 8.27 11.55
N TYR A 556 -22.49 8.19 10.24
CA TYR A 556 -23.34 8.73 9.16
C TYR A 556 -24.77 8.15 9.05
N GLY A 557 -25.17 7.19 9.89
CA GLY A 557 -26.42 6.43 9.74
C GLY A 557 -27.68 7.27 9.93
N LYS A 558 -28.41 7.59 8.84
CA LYS A 558 -29.65 8.41 8.86
C LYS A 558 -30.71 7.87 9.84
N THR A 559 -31.10 6.60 9.69
CA THR A 559 -32.16 5.99 10.51
C THR A 559 -31.70 5.59 11.91
N SER A 560 -30.45 5.14 12.04
CA SER A 560 -29.82 4.90 13.34
C SER A 560 -29.72 6.18 14.18
N MET A 561 -29.44 7.33 13.55
CA MET A 561 -29.45 8.63 14.25
C MET A 561 -30.81 8.90 14.89
N VAL A 562 -31.90 8.81 14.12
CA VAL A 562 -33.26 9.04 14.64
C VAL A 562 -33.62 8.05 15.76
N ALA A 563 -33.26 6.77 15.63
CA ALA A 563 -33.50 5.75 16.64
C ALA A 563 -32.75 6.04 17.96
N ASN A 564 -31.49 6.47 17.89
CA ASN A 564 -30.70 6.84 19.06
C ASN A 564 -31.25 8.08 19.78
N PHE A 565 -31.72 9.08 19.04
CA PHE A 565 -32.43 10.23 19.63
C PHE A 565 -33.75 9.82 20.28
N ALA A 566 -34.53 8.93 19.64
CA ALA A 566 -35.77 8.40 20.22
C ALA A 566 -35.51 7.61 21.51
N LEU A 567 -34.40 6.87 21.59
CA LEU A 567 -33.98 6.18 22.80
C LEU A 567 -33.75 7.17 23.96
N VAL A 568 -33.00 8.25 23.73
CA VAL A 568 -32.76 9.29 24.73
C VAL A 568 -34.05 10.04 25.08
N ALA A 569 -34.95 10.25 24.11
CA ALA A 569 -36.26 10.87 24.31
C ALA A 569 -37.12 10.11 25.33
N ILE A 570 -37.15 8.78 25.21
CA ILE A 570 -37.92 7.90 26.10
C ILE A 570 -37.32 7.95 27.51
N VAL A 571 -35.99 7.93 27.64
CA VAL A 571 -35.31 8.10 28.94
C VAL A 571 -35.66 9.46 29.57
N LEU A 572 -35.63 10.53 28.77
CA LEU A 572 -36.00 11.88 29.21
C LEU A 572 -37.46 11.98 29.63
N SER A 573 -38.39 11.37 28.90
CA SER A 573 -39.81 11.32 29.25
C SER A 573 -40.02 10.72 30.65
N VAL A 574 -39.32 9.62 30.98
CA VAL A 574 -39.41 8.99 32.31
C VAL A 574 -38.86 9.91 33.40
N SER A 575 -37.79 10.66 33.10
CA SER A 575 -37.17 11.63 34.02
C SER A 575 -38.02 12.89 34.26
N ASN A 576 -38.99 13.19 33.40
CA ASN A 576 -39.80 14.42 33.43
C ASN A 576 -40.81 14.44 34.58
N ARG A 577 -40.35 14.72 35.81
CA ARG A 577 -41.19 14.69 37.02
C ARG A 577 -40.83 15.79 38.01
N THR A 578 -41.81 16.19 38.81
CA THR A 578 -41.67 17.25 39.82
C THR A 578 -41.27 16.76 41.20
N GLU A 579 -41.60 15.51 41.52
CA GLU A 579 -41.25 14.87 42.79
C GLU A 579 -40.22 13.77 42.52
N LYS A 580 -39.19 13.68 43.36
CA LYS A 580 -38.19 12.61 43.31
C LYS A 580 -38.80 11.32 43.86
N PRO A 581 -39.01 10.27 43.05
CA PRO A 581 -39.54 9.01 43.54
C PRO A 581 -38.56 8.36 44.52
N ALA A 582 -39.07 7.52 45.43
CA ALA A 582 -38.22 6.63 46.21
C ALA A 582 -37.42 5.72 45.26
N PRO A 583 -36.14 5.44 45.54
CA PRO A 583 -35.33 4.58 44.71
C PRO A 583 -35.91 3.16 44.68
N GLN A 584 -35.79 2.49 43.53
CA GLN A 584 -36.16 1.08 43.33
C GLN A 584 -35.18 0.16 44.10
N SER A 585 -35.34 0.10 45.41
CA SER A 585 -34.42 -0.59 46.35
C SER A 585 -34.23 -2.06 45.98
N HIS A 586 -35.28 -2.74 45.52
CA HIS A 586 -35.27 -4.14 45.09
C HIS A 586 -34.26 -4.47 43.99
N PHE A 587 -33.89 -3.51 43.15
CA PHE A 587 -32.93 -3.72 42.05
C PHE A 587 -31.58 -3.04 42.28
N SER A 588 -31.46 -2.22 43.33
CA SER A 588 -30.29 -1.36 43.57
C SER A 588 -28.96 -2.12 43.61
N GLN A 589 -28.90 -3.27 44.30
CA GLN A 589 -27.69 -4.09 44.40
C GLN A 589 -27.29 -4.69 43.03
N GLY A 590 -28.26 -5.23 42.28
CA GLY A 590 -28.03 -5.78 40.95
C GLY A 590 -27.57 -4.71 39.96
N VAL A 591 -28.17 -3.51 40.01
CA VAL A 591 -27.77 -2.38 39.18
C VAL A 591 -26.37 -1.89 39.54
N ARG A 592 -26.00 -1.83 40.83
CA ARG A 592 -24.63 -1.48 41.25
C ARG A 592 -23.61 -2.47 40.70
N ALA A 593 -23.87 -3.78 40.81
CA ALA A 593 -23.00 -4.80 40.27
C ALA A 593 -22.87 -4.69 38.74
N LEU A 594 -23.98 -4.53 38.02
CA LEU A 594 -23.99 -4.35 36.57
C LEU A 594 -23.24 -3.08 36.14
N THR A 595 -23.43 -1.96 36.85
CA THR A 595 -22.73 -0.70 36.57
C THR A 595 -21.23 -0.86 36.80
N ALA A 596 -20.81 -1.57 37.86
CA ALA A 596 -19.41 -1.86 38.12
C ALA A 596 -18.78 -2.73 37.01
N VAL A 597 -19.51 -3.74 36.52
CA VAL A 597 -19.06 -4.56 35.38
C VAL A 597 -18.91 -3.72 34.11
N LEU A 598 -19.90 -2.89 33.77
CA LEU A 598 -19.83 -2.00 32.61
C LEU A 598 -18.68 -0.99 32.73
N ALA A 599 -18.45 -0.44 33.92
CA ALA A 599 -17.33 0.46 34.19
C ALA A 599 -15.98 -0.25 34.05
N ALA A 600 -15.85 -1.47 34.58
CA ALA A 600 -14.64 -2.28 34.43
C ALA A 600 -14.35 -2.61 32.95
N LEU A 601 -15.37 -3.00 32.18
CA LEU A 601 -15.24 -3.24 30.74
C LEU A 601 -14.86 -1.95 29.99
N GLY A 602 -15.47 -0.81 30.35
CA GLY A 602 -15.12 0.49 29.78
C GLY A 602 -13.68 0.91 30.09
N LEU A 603 -13.20 0.67 31.32
CA LEU A 603 -11.81 0.92 31.71
C LEU A 603 -10.83 0.00 30.98
N LEU A 604 -11.16 -1.28 30.79
CA LEU A 604 -10.34 -2.20 30.00
C LEU A 604 -10.22 -1.75 28.54
N VAL A 605 -11.35 -1.30 27.97
CA VAL A 605 -11.39 -0.71 26.63
C VAL A 605 -10.51 0.53 26.52
N LEU A 606 -10.62 1.47 27.48
CA LEU A 606 -9.78 2.66 27.53
C LEU A 606 -8.30 2.31 27.71
N ALA A 607 -7.97 1.41 28.63
CA ALA A 607 -6.60 0.93 28.83
C ALA A 607 -6.03 0.33 27.54
N ARG A 608 -6.85 -0.41 26.78
CA ARG A 608 -6.45 -0.97 25.49
C ARG A 608 -6.24 0.10 24.41
N PHE A 609 -7.05 1.16 24.38
CA PHE A 609 -6.78 2.33 23.51
C PHE A 609 -5.43 2.97 23.85
N PHE A 610 -5.19 3.29 25.12
CA PHE A 610 -3.92 3.88 25.55
C PHE A 610 -2.74 2.96 25.26
N TRP A 611 -2.90 1.65 25.45
CA TRP A 611 -1.90 0.66 25.07
C TRP A 611 -1.54 0.73 23.58
N ILE A 612 -2.53 0.82 22.70
CA ILE A 612 -2.32 0.89 21.24
C ILE A 612 -1.78 2.26 20.80
N GLN A 613 -2.41 3.35 21.24
CA GLN A 613 -2.14 4.70 20.76
C GLN A 613 -0.93 5.36 21.41
N VAL A 614 -0.53 4.95 22.61
CA VAL A 614 0.58 5.59 23.35
C VAL A 614 1.76 4.63 23.47
N PHE A 615 1.54 3.43 24.00
CA PHE A 615 2.64 2.53 24.34
C PHE A 615 3.15 1.67 23.17
N GLN A 616 2.26 1.28 22.24
CA GLN A 616 2.59 0.43 21.09
C GLN A 616 2.43 1.14 19.75
N ALA A 617 2.33 2.48 19.77
CA ALA A 617 2.00 3.26 18.60
C ALA A 617 2.96 2.97 17.44
N ASP A 618 4.26 3.15 17.63
CA ASP A 618 5.27 2.98 16.58
C ASP A 618 5.32 1.54 16.06
N ALA A 619 5.25 0.56 16.96
CA ALA A 619 5.31 -0.85 16.63
C ALA A 619 4.11 -1.30 15.78
N ILE A 620 2.90 -0.82 16.11
CA ILE A 620 1.68 -1.11 15.37
C ILE A 620 1.66 -0.36 14.04
N LEU A 621 2.11 0.90 14.03
CA LEU A 621 2.09 1.79 12.87
C LEU A 621 2.86 1.22 11.67
N VAL A 622 3.99 0.56 11.90
CA VAL A 622 4.83 -0.04 10.83
C VAL A 622 4.56 -1.52 10.58
N ARG A 623 3.75 -2.17 11.43
CA ARG A 623 3.52 -3.61 11.35
C ARG A 623 2.79 -3.96 10.05
N PRO A 624 3.33 -4.85 9.20
CA PRO A 624 2.65 -5.24 7.98
C PRO A 624 1.53 -6.26 8.25
N SER A 625 0.54 -6.28 7.35
CA SER A 625 -0.51 -7.30 7.33
C SER A 625 -0.40 -8.15 6.06
N LEU A 626 -0.22 -9.46 6.20
CA LEU A 626 -0.15 -10.41 5.09
C LEU A 626 -1.54 -10.91 4.72
N ILE A 627 -2.10 -10.42 3.62
CA ILE A 627 -3.45 -10.75 3.16
C ILE A 627 -3.50 -11.23 1.71
N THR A 628 -4.59 -11.90 1.36
CA THR A 628 -4.90 -12.31 -0.02
C THR A 628 -5.53 -11.13 -0.77
N GLN A 629 -4.93 -10.71 -1.89
CA GLN A 629 -5.48 -9.65 -2.73
C GLN A 629 -6.55 -10.17 -3.71
N ALA A 630 -7.19 -9.26 -4.46
CA ALA A 630 -8.27 -9.59 -5.40
C ALA A 630 -7.84 -10.53 -6.54
N ASP A 631 -6.54 -10.53 -6.87
CA ASP A 631 -5.91 -11.44 -7.84
C ASP A 631 -5.56 -12.81 -7.24
N GLY A 632 -5.92 -13.08 -5.98
CA GLY A 632 -5.63 -14.36 -5.31
C GLY A 632 -4.23 -14.46 -4.69
N VAL A 633 -3.35 -13.49 -4.94
CA VAL A 633 -1.97 -13.52 -4.46
C VAL A 633 -1.87 -12.96 -3.04
N ARG A 634 -1.11 -13.63 -2.18
CA ARG A 634 -0.83 -13.16 -0.81
C ARG A 634 0.32 -12.15 -0.82
N ARG A 635 0.08 -10.93 -0.32
CA ARG A 635 1.09 -9.85 -0.27
C ARG A 635 1.00 -9.08 1.04
N TYR A 636 2.16 -8.60 1.51
CA TYR A 636 2.22 -7.67 2.63
C TYR A 636 1.59 -6.33 2.25
N GLN A 637 0.57 -5.92 3.02
CA GLN A 637 0.05 -4.57 3.08
C GLN A 637 0.70 -3.81 4.22
N TYR A 638 0.83 -2.51 4.04
CA TYR A 638 1.41 -1.58 5.01
C TYR A 638 0.47 -0.41 5.21
N ASN A 639 0.66 0.33 6.31
CA ASN A 639 -0.13 1.52 6.59
C ASN A 639 -0.15 2.47 5.38
N PRO A 640 -1.33 2.75 4.79
CA PRO A 640 -1.45 3.59 3.60
C PRO A 640 -0.81 4.97 3.73
N ARG A 641 -0.76 5.53 4.95
CA ARG A 641 -0.17 6.83 5.25
C ARG A 641 1.34 6.84 5.09
N LEU A 642 2.01 5.78 5.57
CA LEU A 642 3.45 5.61 5.38
C LEU A 642 3.80 5.33 3.91
N LEU A 643 2.96 4.57 3.21
CA LEU A 643 3.13 4.33 1.77
C LEU A 643 2.95 5.60 0.95
N GLN A 644 2.05 6.50 1.35
CA GLN A 644 1.91 7.81 0.72
C GLN A 644 3.16 8.65 0.94
N LEU A 645 3.65 8.76 2.19
CA LEU A 645 4.91 9.47 2.47
C LEU A 645 6.09 8.90 1.70
N ALA A 646 6.20 7.58 1.60
CA ALA A 646 7.26 6.91 0.81
C ALA A 646 7.20 7.25 -0.69
N ARG A 647 6.00 7.52 -1.24
CA ARG A 647 5.82 7.93 -2.64
C ARG A 647 6.09 9.41 -2.84
N ASP A 648 5.69 10.23 -1.88
CA ASP A 648 5.80 11.69 -1.94
C ASP A 648 7.23 12.17 -1.65
N LEU A 649 8.03 11.36 -0.94
CA LEU A 649 9.42 11.66 -0.66
C LEU A 649 10.26 11.59 -1.95
N PRO A 650 10.83 12.70 -2.43
CA PRO A 650 11.58 12.71 -3.68
C PRO A 650 12.87 11.90 -3.55
N LYS A 651 13.15 11.09 -4.57
CA LYS A 651 14.42 10.39 -4.66
C LYS A 651 15.54 11.37 -5.04
N GLY A 652 16.74 11.15 -4.50
CA GLY A 652 17.94 11.86 -4.90
C GLY A 652 18.27 11.69 -6.39
N ALA A 653 19.06 12.61 -6.93
CA ALA A 653 19.51 12.58 -8.30
C ALA A 653 20.66 11.59 -8.50
N ILE A 654 20.74 11.05 -9.72
CA ILE A 654 21.88 10.26 -10.19
C ILE A 654 22.65 11.16 -11.14
N PHE A 655 23.88 11.51 -10.80
CA PHE A 655 24.74 12.36 -11.62
C PHE A 655 25.76 11.54 -12.38
N ASP A 656 26.17 12.05 -13.54
CA ASP A 656 27.34 11.57 -14.25
C ASP A 656 28.64 12.09 -13.59
N ARG A 657 29.78 11.72 -14.14
CA ARG A 657 31.09 12.13 -13.59
C ARG A 657 31.36 13.63 -13.63
N THR A 658 30.65 14.37 -14.48
CA THR A 658 30.80 15.83 -14.67
C THR A 658 29.78 16.63 -13.87
N GLY A 659 28.83 15.95 -13.21
CA GLY A 659 27.73 16.58 -12.48
C GLY A 659 26.46 16.77 -13.31
N LEU A 660 26.36 16.19 -14.52
CA LEU A 660 25.14 16.24 -15.31
C LEU A 660 24.11 15.25 -14.74
N PRO A 661 22.86 15.66 -14.46
CA PRO A 661 21.83 14.73 -14.00
C PRO A 661 21.51 13.66 -15.06
N LEU A 662 21.68 12.39 -14.70
CA LEU A 662 21.26 11.24 -15.48
C LEU A 662 19.82 10.82 -15.16
N ALA A 663 19.42 11.01 -13.90
CA ALA A 663 18.05 10.86 -13.42
C ALA A 663 17.78 11.80 -12.25
N SER A 664 16.59 12.40 -12.17
CA SER A 664 16.18 13.22 -11.02
C SER A 664 14.68 13.15 -10.79
N SER A 665 14.24 13.36 -9.54
CA SER A 665 12.83 13.58 -9.21
C SER A 665 12.44 15.06 -9.23
N ASP A 666 13.41 15.96 -9.44
CA ASP A 666 13.22 17.41 -9.53
C ASP A 666 13.52 17.89 -10.95
N TRP A 667 12.49 18.41 -11.64
CA TRP A 667 12.65 18.95 -12.99
C TRP A 667 13.58 20.16 -13.03
N SER A 668 13.63 20.96 -11.98
CA SER A 668 14.46 22.18 -11.96
C SER A 668 15.95 21.87 -12.12
N GLN A 669 16.40 20.74 -11.57
CA GLN A 669 17.77 20.24 -11.75
C GLN A 669 18.06 19.85 -13.20
N ILE A 670 17.08 19.25 -13.89
CA ILE A 670 17.22 18.91 -15.32
C ILE A 670 17.25 20.19 -16.16
N GLU A 671 16.33 21.11 -15.89
CA GLU A 671 16.18 22.38 -16.60
C GLU A 671 17.45 23.24 -16.51
N ALA A 672 18.09 23.27 -15.34
CA ALA A 672 19.34 24.01 -15.11
C ALA A 672 20.47 23.57 -16.06
N HIS A 673 20.44 22.33 -16.55
CA HIS A 673 21.42 21.77 -17.47
C HIS A 673 20.93 21.68 -18.93
N ARG A 674 19.87 22.41 -19.31
CA ARG A 674 19.31 22.40 -20.67
C ARG A 674 20.36 22.55 -21.77
N ALA A 675 21.29 23.51 -21.61
CA ALA A 675 22.35 23.76 -22.57
C ALA A 675 23.28 22.55 -22.76
N ASP A 676 23.53 21.79 -21.70
CA ASP A 676 24.39 20.60 -21.74
C ASP A 676 23.67 19.44 -22.44
N TYR A 677 22.38 19.21 -22.16
CA TYR A 677 21.59 18.24 -22.91
C TYR A 677 21.50 18.57 -24.40
N GLN A 678 21.36 19.86 -24.74
CA GLN A 678 21.32 20.29 -26.14
C GLN A 678 22.63 19.98 -26.87
N LYS A 679 23.80 20.15 -26.22
CA LYS A 679 25.10 19.72 -26.77
C LYS A 679 25.17 18.21 -27.02
N LEU A 680 24.45 17.42 -26.23
CA LEU A 680 24.34 15.96 -26.40
C LEU A 680 23.30 15.55 -27.46
N GLY A 681 22.67 16.51 -28.13
CA GLY A 681 21.62 16.25 -29.12
C GLY A 681 20.26 15.90 -28.51
N VAL A 682 20.06 16.20 -27.23
CA VAL A 682 18.79 15.97 -26.51
C VAL A 682 18.06 17.29 -26.37
N SER A 683 16.89 17.39 -27.00
CA SER A 683 16.01 18.55 -26.87
C SER A 683 15.02 18.34 -25.74
N LEU A 684 15.18 19.08 -24.64
CA LEU A 684 14.20 19.08 -23.57
C LEU A 684 12.93 19.84 -24.00
N PRO A 685 11.72 19.36 -23.67
CA PRO A 685 10.49 20.07 -23.97
C PRO A 685 10.42 21.43 -23.24
N SER A 686 9.63 22.35 -23.77
CA SER A 686 9.38 23.67 -23.14
C SER A 686 8.48 23.60 -21.91
N SER A 687 7.69 22.52 -21.79
CA SER A 687 6.86 22.19 -20.63
C SER A 687 7.05 20.72 -20.27
N HIS A 688 7.10 20.38 -18.98
CA HIS A 688 7.24 19.00 -18.52
C HIS A 688 5.89 18.42 -18.14
N ALA A 689 5.70 17.12 -18.40
CA ALA A 689 4.65 16.36 -17.74
C ALA A 689 5.08 16.10 -16.29
N GLU A 690 4.16 16.24 -15.33
CA GLU A 690 4.42 15.87 -13.94
C GLU A 690 4.77 14.36 -13.89
N SER A 691 5.99 14.07 -13.47
CA SER A 691 6.50 12.71 -13.34
C SER A 691 7.26 12.59 -12.04
N SER A 692 7.09 11.47 -11.34
CA SER A 692 7.84 11.20 -10.10
C SER A 692 9.33 10.99 -10.33
N ARG A 693 9.74 10.76 -11.59
CA ARG A 693 11.14 10.53 -11.98
C ARG A 693 11.39 10.87 -13.46
N TYR A 694 12.44 11.63 -13.72
CA TYR A 694 12.87 12.08 -15.04
C TYR A 694 14.17 11.39 -15.48
N TYR A 695 14.25 11.00 -16.75
CA TYR A 695 15.40 10.37 -17.40
C TYR A 695 15.71 11.07 -18.73
N PRO A 696 16.39 12.22 -18.73
CA PRO A 696 16.52 13.09 -19.91
C PRO A 696 17.28 12.44 -21.07
N LEU A 697 18.24 11.55 -20.80
CA LEU A 697 19.06 10.90 -21.82
C LEU A 697 18.45 9.62 -22.40
N GLY A 698 17.31 9.16 -21.87
CA GLY A 698 16.50 8.09 -22.45
C GLY A 698 17.17 6.71 -22.54
N SER A 699 16.78 5.96 -23.58
CA SER A 699 17.09 4.53 -23.74
C SER A 699 18.58 4.13 -23.71
N PRO A 700 19.54 4.92 -24.22
CA PRO A 700 20.97 4.61 -24.12
C PRO A 700 21.49 4.40 -22.69
N PHE A 701 20.78 4.91 -21.69
CA PHE A 701 21.11 4.76 -20.27
C PHE A 701 20.31 3.67 -19.55
N PHE A 702 19.36 3.01 -20.23
CA PHE A 702 18.44 2.07 -19.60
C PHE A 702 19.16 0.96 -18.84
N TYR A 703 20.16 0.32 -19.44
CA TYR A 703 20.89 -0.77 -18.79
C TYR A 703 21.68 -0.29 -17.57
N LEU A 704 22.09 0.97 -17.52
CA LEU A 704 22.81 1.56 -16.39
C LEU A 704 21.86 1.97 -15.26
N LEU A 705 20.85 2.77 -15.58
CA LEU A 705 20.00 3.42 -14.58
C LEU A 705 18.79 2.56 -14.18
N GLY A 706 18.21 1.85 -15.15
CA GLY A 706 16.85 1.32 -15.07
C GLY A 706 15.79 2.42 -15.27
N ASP A 707 14.51 2.03 -15.19
CA ASP A 707 13.39 2.97 -15.19
C ASP A 707 12.36 2.53 -14.14
N VAL A 708 12.20 3.35 -13.09
CA VAL A 708 11.27 3.05 -11.98
C VAL A 708 9.80 3.17 -12.38
N ARG A 709 9.50 3.86 -13.48
CA ARG A 709 8.14 4.10 -13.97
C ARG A 709 7.59 2.87 -14.67
N THR A 710 8.43 2.12 -15.38
CA THR A 710 8.01 0.94 -16.17
C THR A 710 8.16 -0.38 -15.42
N ARG A 711 8.92 -0.41 -14.31
CA ARG A 711 9.24 -1.62 -13.52
C ARG A 711 9.83 -2.78 -14.32
N LEU A 712 10.35 -2.52 -15.53
CA LEU A 712 10.94 -3.54 -16.40
C LEU A 712 12.18 -4.15 -15.74
N LYS A 713 12.21 -5.48 -15.66
CA LYS A 713 13.33 -6.26 -15.10
C LYS A 713 13.73 -5.88 -13.67
N GLN A 714 12.81 -5.36 -12.85
CA GLN A 714 13.06 -5.24 -11.40
C GLN A 714 13.30 -6.64 -10.81
N GLY A 715 14.56 -6.96 -10.52
CA GLY A 715 14.98 -8.25 -9.95
C GLY A 715 15.56 -9.27 -10.94
N ALA A 716 15.81 -8.91 -12.20
CA ALA A 716 16.47 -9.82 -13.13
C ALA A 716 17.96 -10.01 -12.79
N SER A 717 18.45 -11.26 -12.81
CA SER A 717 19.83 -11.61 -12.46
C SER A 717 20.88 -11.18 -13.50
N ASN A 718 20.45 -10.77 -14.68
CA ASN A 718 21.31 -10.43 -15.82
C ASN A 718 21.40 -8.92 -16.09
N THR A 719 21.05 -8.10 -15.11
CA THR A 719 21.18 -6.63 -15.14
C THR A 719 21.37 -6.10 -13.72
N ALA A 720 21.98 -4.92 -13.58
CA ALA A 720 22.10 -4.21 -12.30
C ALA A 720 21.82 -2.72 -12.51
N PHE A 721 20.59 -2.31 -12.24
CA PHE A 721 20.14 -0.93 -12.37
C PHE A 721 20.51 -0.11 -11.14
N GLN A 722 21.07 1.09 -11.33
CA GLN A 722 21.44 1.96 -10.22
C GLN A 722 20.24 2.44 -9.40
N GLU A 723 19.06 2.61 -10.03
CA GLU A 723 17.82 2.92 -9.30
C GLU A 723 17.44 1.88 -8.25
N SER A 724 17.76 0.61 -8.50
CA SER A 724 17.50 -0.49 -7.56
C SER A 724 18.69 -0.76 -6.63
N ALA A 725 19.92 -0.69 -7.15
CA ALA A 725 21.14 -0.98 -6.40
C ALA A 725 21.42 0.09 -5.34
N SER A 726 21.21 1.36 -5.69
CA SER A 726 21.43 2.51 -4.80
C SER A 726 20.14 2.99 -4.15
N ARG A 727 19.09 2.16 -4.13
CA ARG A 727 17.74 2.56 -3.71
C ARG A 727 17.69 3.13 -2.29
N VAL A 728 18.40 2.52 -1.35
CA VAL A 728 18.47 2.96 0.06
C VAL A 728 19.03 4.38 0.14
N ARG A 729 20.12 4.65 -0.57
CA ARG A 729 20.71 5.99 -0.68
C ARG A 729 19.73 6.95 -1.35
N LEU A 730 19.21 6.61 -2.53
CA LEU A 730 18.31 7.47 -3.31
C LEU A 730 17.03 7.85 -2.55
N GLN A 731 16.45 6.96 -1.75
CA GLN A 731 15.25 7.27 -0.95
C GLN A 731 15.57 7.89 0.42
N GLY A 732 16.82 7.75 0.90
CA GLY A 732 17.29 8.31 2.17
C GLY A 732 16.95 7.49 3.42
N TYR A 733 16.47 6.26 3.26
CA TYR A 733 16.17 5.33 4.35
C TYR A 733 16.26 3.88 3.86
N ASP A 734 16.49 2.93 4.77
CA ASP A 734 16.36 1.49 4.45
C ASP A 734 15.00 1.00 4.92
N ASP A 735 14.33 0.27 4.03
CA ASP A 735 13.03 -0.35 4.25
C ASP A 735 13.06 -1.86 4.05
N VAL A 736 14.20 -2.50 3.76
CA VAL A 736 14.25 -3.97 3.65
C VAL A 736 14.51 -4.56 5.04
N ALA A 737 13.49 -5.16 5.63
CA ALA A 737 13.62 -5.81 6.92
C ALA A 737 13.95 -7.29 6.79
N GLU A 738 13.24 -8.00 5.92
CA GLU A 738 13.35 -9.46 5.80
C GLU A 738 13.01 -9.90 4.37
N ILE A 739 13.71 -10.93 3.90
CA ILE A 739 13.49 -11.55 2.60
C ILE A 739 13.02 -12.98 2.86
N GLU A 740 11.75 -13.25 2.63
CA GLU A 740 11.11 -14.54 2.89
C GLU A 740 10.89 -15.31 1.58
N ALA A 741 11.29 -16.58 1.54
CA ALA A 741 10.91 -17.47 0.45
C ALA A 741 9.50 -18.02 0.72
N ALA A 742 8.55 -17.69 -0.15
CA ALA A 742 7.15 -18.10 -0.06
C ALA A 742 6.74 -18.89 -1.30
N ARG A 743 6.14 -20.06 -1.10
CA ARG A 743 5.59 -20.84 -2.20
C ARG A 743 4.31 -20.16 -2.73
N ASP A 744 4.26 -19.93 -4.03
CA ASP A 744 3.09 -19.41 -4.72
C ASP A 744 1.94 -20.46 -4.62
N PRO A 745 0.75 -20.08 -4.16
CA PRO A 745 -0.34 -21.03 -3.93
C PRO A 745 -0.93 -21.63 -5.20
N GLU A 746 -0.85 -20.94 -6.33
CA GLU A 746 -1.45 -21.39 -7.60
C GLU A 746 -0.46 -22.16 -8.47
N THR A 747 0.80 -21.73 -8.48
CA THR A 747 1.86 -22.29 -9.34
C THR A 747 2.82 -23.23 -8.60
N GLY A 748 2.82 -23.21 -7.26
CA GLY A 748 3.72 -24.02 -6.44
C GLY A 748 5.20 -23.59 -6.49
N GLN A 749 5.55 -22.50 -7.19
CA GLN A 749 6.92 -22.00 -7.30
C GLN A 749 7.36 -21.26 -6.03
N LEU A 750 8.62 -21.39 -5.63
CA LEU A 750 9.19 -20.57 -4.56
C LEU A 750 9.40 -19.14 -5.08
N THR A 751 8.60 -18.21 -4.57
CA THR A 751 8.72 -16.78 -4.84
C THR A 751 9.37 -16.08 -3.65
N THR A 752 10.18 -15.05 -3.90
CA THR A 752 10.77 -14.27 -2.82
C THR A 752 9.87 -13.07 -2.49
N ARG A 753 9.53 -12.88 -1.23
CA ARG A 753 8.73 -11.74 -0.74
C ARG A 753 9.59 -10.88 0.17
N VAL A 754 9.64 -9.59 -0.12
CA VAL A 754 10.34 -8.62 0.72
C VAL A 754 9.36 -8.02 1.71
N LYS A 755 9.61 -8.25 2.98
CA LYS A 755 8.94 -7.60 4.10
C LYS A 755 9.67 -6.32 4.41
N ARG A 756 8.92 -5.22 4.42
CA ARG A 756 9.46 -3.87 4.56
C ARG A 756 9.26 -3.30 5.96
N ASP A 757 10.15 -2.41 6.38
CA ASP A 757 10.00 -1.61 7.60
C ASP A 757 10.05 -0.11 7.25
N TYR A 758 8.96 0.61 7.53
CA TYR A 758 8.84 2.04 7.26
C TYR A 758 9.07 2.91 8.50
N ARG A 759 9.70 2.39 9.56
CA ARG A 759 9.95 3.12 10.81
C ARG A 759 10.69 4.44 10.61
N ALA A 760 11.58 4.51 9.63
CA ALA A 760 12.29 5.74 9.29
C ALA A 760 11.33 6.90 8.91
N LEU A 761 10.11 6.62 8.45
CA LEU A 761 9.14 7.63 8.01
C LEU A 761 8.20 8.11 9.13
N ILE A 762 8.26 7.52 10.33
CA ILE A 762 7.36 7.89 11.45
C ILE A 762 7.44 9.39 11.80
N PRO A 763 8.62 10.02 11.88
CA PRO A 763 8.69 11.45 12.19
C PRO A 763 8.03 12.31 11.13
N LEU A 764 8.18 11.96 9.84
CA LEU A 764 7.50 12.63 8.74
C LEU A 764 5.98 12.51 8.84
N LEU A 765 5.45 11.41 9.39
CA LEU A 765 4.02 11.24 9.59
C LEU A 765 3.50 12.06 10.78
N ARG A 766 4.17 11.98 11.93
CA ARG A 766 3.72 12.64 13.18
C ARG A 766 3.86 14.14 13.15
N HIS A 767 4.91 14.64 12.52
CA HIS A 767 5.26 16.05 12.46
C HIS A 767 5.09 16.61 11.04
N ARG A 768 4.19 16.02 10.24
CA ARG A 768 3.97 16.39 8.83
C ARG A 768 3.58 17.87 8.63
N TYR A 769 3.04 18.50 9.66
CA TYR A 769 2.64 19.91 9.68
C TYR A 769 3.61 20.81 10.47
N GLU A 770 4.74 20.25 10.92
CA GLU A 770 5.78 20.95 11.68
C GLU A 770 7.11 20.82 10.91
N PRO A 771 7.28 21.56 9.79
CA PRO A 771 8.46 21.42 8.94
C PRO A 771 9.77 21.77 9.67
N ASP A 772 9.69 22.55 10.75
CA ASP A 772 10.82 22.94 11.58
C ASP A 772 11.25 21.89 12.62
N ASN A 773 10.48 20.80 12.76
CA ASN A 773 10.78 19.75 13.72
C ASN A 773 12.17 19.11 13.42
N PRO A 774 13.06 18.97 14.44
CA PRO A 774 14.40 18.42 14.24
C PRO A 774 14.42 17.04 13.57
N ALA A 775 13.47 16.15 13.89
CA ALA A 775 13.42 14.81 13.33
C ALA A 775 12.96 14.81 11.86
N VAL A 776 12.08 15.75 11.47
CA VAL A 776 11.68 15.97 10.08
C VAL A 776 12.87 16.50 9.28
N LYS A 777 13.54 17.55 9.78
CA LYS A 777 14.75 18.12 9.16
C LYS A 777 15.84 17.08 8.97
N GLN A 778 16.05 16.19 9.94
CA GLN A 778 17.03 15.11 9.84
C GLN A 778 16.77 14.20 8.63
N ILE A 779 15.52 13.78 8.40
CA ILE A 779 15.16 12.89 7.28
C ILE A 779 15.22 13.62 5.94
N LEU A 780 14.74 14.88 5.90
CA LEU A 780 14.74 15.69 4.69
C LEU A 780 16.16 16.09 4.25
N ASN A 781 17.08 16.30 5.20
CA ASN A 781 18.46 16.68 4.92
C ASN A 781 19.41 15.48 4.72
N THR A 782 18.93 14.24 4.84
CA THR A 782 19.74 13.06 4.53
C THR A 782 20.23 13.15 3.07
N PRO A 783 21.54 13.05 2.81
CA PRO A 783 22.06 13.04 1.44
C PRO A 783 21.51 11.84 0.66
N ARG A 784 20.94 12.10 -0.52
CA ARG A 784 20.28 11.08 -1.36
C ARG A 784 20.92 10.88 -2.71
N ASP A 785 21.71 11.85 -3.15
CA ASP A 785 22.29 11.84 -4.47
C ASP A 785 23.43 10.81 -4.57
N ILE A 786 23.65 10.32 -5.79
CA ILE A 786 24.78 9.45 -6.13
C ILE A 786 25.52 9.98 -7.36
N HIS A 787 26.83 9.76 -7.41
CA HIS A 787 27.68 10.15 -8.53
C HIS A 787 28.25 8.92 -9.24
N MET A 788 27.98 8.82 -10.54
CA MET A 788 28.50 7.74 -11.38
C MET A 788 29.87 8.11 -11.99
N SER A 789 30.67 7.10 -12.30
CA SER A 789 31.91 7.27 -13.08
C SER A 789 31.67 7.49 -14.58
N ILE A 790 30.43 7.27 -15.03
CA ILE A 790 30.03 7.34 -16.44
C ILE A 790 30.14 8.78 -16.93
N ASP A 791 30.67 8.94 -18.14
CA ASP A 791 30.68 10.20 -18.88
C ASP A 791 29.47 10.23 -19.82
N ALA A 792 28.56 11.19 -19.61
CA ALA A 792 27.32 11.20 -20.35
C ALA A 792 27.52 11.41 -21.85
N ALA A 793 28.46 12.29 -22.21
CA ALA A 793 28.78 12.59 -23.59
C ALA A 793 29.37 11.37 -24.32
N LEU A 794 30.30 10.67 -23.67
CA LEU A 794 30.89 9.46 -24.20
C LEU A 794 29.85 8.34 -24.34
N GLN A 795 29.03 8.08 -23.32
CA GLN A 795 27.98 7.06 -23.37
C GLN A 795 27.03 7.29 -24.55
N MET A 796 26.55 8.53 -24.75
CA MET A 796 25.67 8.88 -25.87
C MET A 796 26.36 8.69 -27.22
N ARG A 797 27.60 9.19 -27.35
CA ARG A 797 28.33 9.12 -28.61
C ARG A 797 28.67 7.68 -29.00
N VAL A 798 29.09 6.86 -28.05
CA VAL A 798 29.39 5.43 -28.26
C VAL A 798 28.11 4.65 -28.58
N SER A 799 26.98 4.99 -27.97
CA SER A 799 25.69 4.40 -28.30
C SER A 799 25.29 4.65 -29.76
N GLN A 800 25.48 5.89 -30.23
CA GLN A 800 25.25 6.23 -31.65
C GLN A 800 26.21 5.48 -32.59
N ILE A 801 27.50 5.42 -32.25
CA ILE A 801 28.51 4.72 -33.06
C ILE A 801 28.14 3.23 -33.18
N LEU A 802 27.84 2.58 -32.05
CA LEU A 802 27.52 1.16 -32.03
C LEU A 802 26.26 0.86 -32.85
N SER A 803 25.16 1.59 -32.63
CA SER A 803 23.91 1.33 -33.35
C SER A 803 24.04 1.55 -34.86
N GLN A 804 24.71 2.62 -35.30
CA GLN A 804 24.94 2.91 -36.71
C GLN A 804 25.85 1.86 -37.37
N ARG A 805 26.89 1.42 -36.67
CA ARG A 805 27.82 0.39 -37.19
C ARG A 805 27.15 -0.97 -37.28
N LEU A 806 26.38 -1.37 -36.27
CA LEU A 806 25.59 -2.60 -36.31
C LEU A 806 24.60 -2.58 -37.47
N ALA A 807 23.87 -1.48 -37.67
CA ALA A 807 22.94 -1.33 -38.80
C ALA A 807 23.66 -1.48 -40.16
N LYS A 808 24.82 -0.83 -40.34
CA LYS A 808 25.63 -0.97 -41.57
C LYS A 808 26.14 -2.39 -41.81
N LEU A 809 26.38 -3.15 -40.74
CA LEU A 809 26.83 -4.54 -40.81
C LEU A 809 25.66 -5.55 -40.96
N GLY A 810 24.41 -5.08 -40.96
CA GLY A 810 23.24 -5.96 -40.93
C GLY A 810 23.15 -6.80 -39.65
N LYS A 811 23.64 -6.27 -38.53
CA LYS A 811 23.63 -6.91 -37.21
C LYS A 811 22.75 -6.12 -36.24
N ASP A 812 22.22 -6.79 -35.23
CA ASP A 812 21.24 -6.22 -34.30
C ASP A 812 21.72 -6.21 -32.84
N LYS A 813 22.88 -6.80 -32.54
CA LYS A 813 23.36 -7.02 -31.17
C LYS A 813 24.85 -6.73 -31.02
N GLY A 814 25.18 -6.01 -29.96
CA GLY A 814 26.57 -5.71 -29.63
C GLY A 814 26.71 -4.97 -28.31
N ALA A 815 27.95 -4.81 -27.88
CA ALA A 815 28.29 -4.11 -26.64
C ALA A 815 29.65 -3.42 -26.71
N VAL A 816 29.79 -2.34 -25.96
CA VAL A 816 31.03 -1.61 -25.78
C VAL A 816 31.22 -1.28 -24.31
N VAL A 817 32.43 -1.48 -23.79
CA VAL A 817 32.84 -0.99 -22.47
C VAL A 817 34.10 -0.16 -22.61
N ILE A 818 34.18 0.96 -21.91
CA ILE A 818 35.32 1.86 -21.86
C ILE A 818 35.65 2.16 -20.40
N LEU A 819 36.92 1.96 -20.02
CA LEU A 819 37.46 2.17 -18.69
C LEU A 819 38.59 3.20 -18.72
N ASP A 820 38.71 3.99 -17.65
CA ASP A 820 39.99 4.59 -17.28
C ASP A 820 40.89 3.49 -16.71
N PRO A 821 42.04 3.19 -17.33
CA PRO A 821 42.89 2.08 -16.91
C PRO A 821 43.56 2.34 -15.57
N SER A 822 43.81 3.61 -15.20
CA SER A 822 44.50 3.99 -13.97
C SER A 822 43.59 3.89 -12.76
N THR A 823 42.35 4.38 -12.89
CA THR A 823 41.39 4.41 -11.79
C THR A 823 40.50 3.18 -11.79
N GLY A 824 40.24 2.56 -12.94
CA GLY A 824 39.20 1.56 -13.13
C GLY A 824 37.80 2.16 -13.31
N ASP A 825 37.67 3.47 -13.45
CA ASP A 825 36.37 4.11 -13.68
C ASP A 825 35.77 3.62 -14.99
N THR A 826 34.53 3.12 -14.93
CA THR A 826 33.79 2.85 -16.16
C THR A 826 33.26 4.15 -16.73
N LEU A 827 33.79 4.56 -17.87
CA LEU A 827 33.44 5.81 -18.55
C LEU A 827 32.22 5.63 -19.45
N ALA A 828 32.07 4.44 -20.06
CA ALA A 828 30.88 4.07 -20.82
C ALA A 828 30.67 2.54 -20.78
N ALA A 829 29.41 2.11 -20.74
CA ALA A 829 29.01 0.72 -20.90
C ALA A 829 27.70 0.66 -21.68
N VAL A 830 27.82 0.33 -22.97
CA VAL A 830 26.73 0.35 -23.94
C VAL A 830 26.35 -1.08 -24.29
N SER A 831 25.05 -1.40 -24.20
CA SER A 831 24.48 -2.70 -24.59
C SER A 831 23.34 -2.47 -25.58
N TYR A 832 23.39 -3.09 -26.75
CA TYR A 832 22.38 -2.97 -27.81
C TYR A 832 21.80 -4.36 -28.17
N PRO A 833 20.46 -4.49 -28.37
CA PRO A 833 19.45 -3.43 -28.38
C PRO A 833 19.00 -2.98 -26.99
N TRP A 834 18.62 -1.71 -26.87
CA TRP A 834 17.89 -1.14 -25.74
C TRP A 834 16.42 -0.92 -26.11
N PRO A 835 15.48 -0.80 -25.14
CA PRO A 835 14.07 -0.60 -25.45
C PRO A 835 13.83 0.75 -26.18
N SER A 836 12.90 0.78 -27.13
CA SER A 836 12.49 2.03 -27.79
C SER A 836 11.63 2.89 -26.85
N GLU A 837 11.54 4.19 -27.12
CA GLU A 837 10.64 5.10 -26.37
C GLU A 837 9.17 4.64 -26.42
N THR A 838 8.72 4.12 -27.57
CA THR A 838 7.38 3.54 -27.74
C THR A 838 7.17 2.28 -26.90
N GLN A 839 8.22 1.46 -26.73
CA GLN A 839 8.19 0.32 -25.82
C GLN A 839 8.10 0.82 -24.37
N PHE A 840 8.88 1.82 -23.95
CA PHE A 840 8.76 2.40 -22.61
C PHE A 840 7.35 2.96 -22.34
N ALA A 841 6.79 3.72 -23.28
CA ALA A 841 5.46 4.32 -23.15
C ALA A 841 4.32 3.28 -23.13
N SER A 842 4.46 2.16 -23.86
CA SER A 842 3.48 1.07 -23.77
C SER A 842 3.58 0.32 -22.42
N LEU A 843 4.79 0.17 -21.88
CA LEU A 843 5.05 -0.60 -20.66
C LEU A 843 4.76 0.20 -19.38
N SER A 844 4.90 1.52 -19.39
CA SER A 844 4.40 2.39 -18.31
C SER A 844 2.88 2.35 -18.17
N ASN A 845 2.16 2.03 -19.25
CA ASN A 845 0.70 2.06 -19.32
C ASN A 845 0.03 0.68 -19.21
N ALA A 846 0.79 -0.42 -19.30
CA ALA A 846 0.26 -1.78 -19.29
C ALA A 846 0.43 -2.42 -17.90
N ALA A 847 -0.68 -2.64 -17.18
CA ALA A 847 -0.65 -3.32 -15.89
C ALA A 847 -0.21 -4.81 -15.98
N GLN A 848 -0.22 -5.44 -17.16
CA GLN A 848 -0.06 -6.90 -17.29
C GLN A 848 0.46 -7.38 -18.66
N THR A 849 1.55 -6.83 -19.20
CA THR A 849 2.18 -7.47 -20.37
C THR A 849 3.70 -7.54 -20.21
N PRO A 850 4.26 -8.72 -19.89
CA PRO A 850 5.71 -8.88 -19.87
C PRO A 850 6.24 -8.79 -21.31
N VAL A 851 7.22 -7.90 -21.54
CA VAL A 851 8.12 -8.06 -22.70
C VAL A 851 8.77 -9.43 -22.56
N PRO A 852 8.89 -10.23 -23.63
CA PRO A 852 9.59 -11.51 -23.57
C PRO A 852 11.00 -11.32 -22.98
N ASP A 853 11.26 -12.02 -21.88
CA ASP A 853 12.42 -11.89 -20.99
C ASP A 853 13.78 -12.03 -21.69
N ALA A 854 13.79 -12.69 -22.86
CA ALA A 854 14.97 -13.10 -23.60
C ALA A 854 15.68 -11.98 -24.40
N ASN A 855 15.04 -10.82 -24.64
CA ASN A 855 15.61 -9.81 -25.54
C ASN A 855 16.37 -8.66 -24.83
N LEU A 856 16.16 -8.45 -23.53
CA LEU A 856 16.79 -7.35 -22.78
C LEU A 856 17.91 -7.88 -21.87
N LEU A 857 19.11 -8.00 -22.42
CA LEU A 857 20.32 -8.44 -21.72
C LEU A 857 21.29 -7.25 -21.63
N ASP A 858 21.85 -7.01 -20.45
CA ASP A 858 23.01 -6.14 -20.32
C ASP A 858 24.27 -6.89 -20.76
N ARG A 859 24.52 -6.83 -22.06
CA ARG A 859 25.62 -7.50 -22.74
C ARG A 859 26.97 -6.98 -22.32
N ALA A 860 27.04 -5.69 -21.94
CA ALA A 860 28.29 -5.01 -21.62
C ALA A 860 28.87 -5.50 -20.29
N ARG A 861 28.02 -5.66 -19.27
CA ARG A 861 28.45 -5.99 -17.91
C ARG A 861 28.27 -7.47 -17.56
N PHE A 862 27.14 -8.07 -17.95
CA PHE A 862 26.70 -9.39 -17.50
C PHE A 862 26.60 -10.44 -18.61
N GLY A 863 26.59 -10.04 -19.88
CA GLY A 863 26.62 -10.99 -21.00
C GLY A 863 27.93 -11.79 -21.00
N LEU A 864 27.83 -13.12 -21.04
CA LEU A 864 28.98 -14.02 -21.06
C LEU A 864 29.12 -14.63 -22.45
N TYR A 865 30.28 -14.42 -23.08
CA TYR A 865 30.54 -14.86 -24.44
C TYR A 865 31.94 -15.47 -24.53
N PRO A 866 32.17 -16.42 -25.45
CA PRO A 866 33.52 -16.87 -25.73
C PRO A 866 34.37 -15.68 -26.25
N PRO A 867 35.51 -15.37 -25.62
CA PRO A 867 36.35 -14.24 -26.02
C PRO A 867 37.19 -14.53 -27.28
N GLY A 868 37.36 -15.82 -27.63
CA GLY A 868 38.19 -16.25 -28.75
C GLY A 868 39.61 -15.68 -28.66
N SER A 869 40.19 -15.33 -29.82
CA SER A 869 41.58 -14.85 -29.91
C SER A 869 41.92 -13.60 -29.07
N SER A 870 40.94 -12.87 -28.54
CA SER A 870 41.22 -11.76 -27.61
C SER A 870 41.77 -12.27 -26.26
N PHE A 871 41.41 -13.49 -25.85
CA PHE A 871 41.88 -14.15 -24.62
C PHE A 871 43.35 -14.57 -24.68
N LYS A 872 43.96 -14.61 -25.87
CA LYS A 872 45.40 -14.85 -26.03
C LYS A 872 46.25 -13.86 -25.22
N ILE A 873 45.74 -12.66 -24.98
CA ILE A 873 46.39 -11.68 -24.09
C ILE A 873 46.42 -12.20 -22.64
N VAL A 874 45.34 -12.83 -22.15
CA VAL A 874 45.31 -13.47 -20.82
C VAL A 874 46.31 -14.62 -20.75
N THR A 875 46.36 -15.48 -21.78
CA THR A 875 47.34 -16.57 -21.86
C THR A 875 48.78 -16.04 -21.91
N ALA A 876 49.03 -14.93 -22.61
CA ALA A 876 50.33 -14.27 -22.64
C ALA A 876 50.70 -13.70 -21.26
N ILE A 877 49.76 -13.06 -20.56
CA ILE A 877 49.96 -12.61 -19.17
C ILE A 877 50.33 -13.79 -18.28
N ALA A 878 49.57 -14.89 -18.35
CA ALA A 878 49.84 -16.10 -17.56
C ALA A 878 51.22 -16.70 -17.86
N ALA A 879 51.64 -16.70 -19.13
CA ALA A 879 52.96 -17.17 -19.54
C ALA A 879 54.08 -16.29 -18.98
N LEU A 880 54.01 -14.97 -19.18
CA LEU A 880 55.06 -14.05 -18.75
C LEU A 880 55.11 -13.87 -17.22
N ARG A 881 53.97 -14.03 -16.54
CA ARG A 881 53.91 -14.08 -15.08
C ARG A 881 54.59 -15.34 -14.53
N LYS A 882 54.49 -16.46 -15.26
CA LYS A 882 55.13 -17.72 -14.90
C LYS A 882 56.63 -17.71 -15.17
N ASP A 883 57.03 -17.31 -16.37
CA ASP A 883 58.43 -17.20 -16.78
C ASP A 883 58.56 -16.22 -17.97
N PRO A 884 59.27 -15.08 -17.82
CA PRO A 884 59.51 -14.11 -18.89
C PRO A 884 60.19 -14.69 -20.14
N VAL A 885 60.97 -15.77 -20.02
CA VAL A 885 61.65 -16.43 -21.15
C VAL A 885 60.65 -16.99 -22.16
N LEU A 886 59.42 -17.31 -21.73
CA LEU A 886 58.36 -17.80 -22.59
C LEU A 886 57.93 -16.79 -23.67
N ALA A 887 58.34 -15.52 -23.58
CA ALA A 887 58.20 -14.55 -24.68
C ALA A 887 58.93 -14.99 -25.96
N GLN A 888 60.10 -15.65 -25.80
CA GLN A 888 61.00 -16.05 -26.89
C GLN A 888 60.79 -17.51 -27.30
N GLN A 889 60.01 -18.28 -26.52
CA GLN A 889 59.72 -19.67 -26.80
C GLN A 889 59.04 -19.80 -28.17
N ARG A 890 59.57 -20.70 -29.00
CA ARG A 890 59.03 -20.94 -30.34
C ARG A 890 58.15 -22.19 -30.37
N TYR A 891 57.04 -22.10 -31.09
CA TYR A 891 56.15 -23.22 -31.36
C TYR A 891 55.81 -23.30 -32.84
N GLU A 892 55.67 -24.52 -33.34
CA GLU A 892 55.41 -24.79 -34.75
C GLU A 892 53.93 -24.61 -35.10
N CYS A 893 53.69 -23.96 -36.24
CA CYS A 893 52.42 -23.94 -36.94
C CYS A 893 52.64 -24.61 -38.30
N ILE A 894 51.98 -25.74 -38.52
CA ILE A 894 52.19 -26.64 -39.66
C ILE A 894 50.92 -26.73 -40.53
N ARG A 895 51.03 -27.42 -41.66
CA ARG A 895 49.87 -27.82 -42.46
C ARG A 895 49.34 -29.15 -41.93
N LEU A 896 48.06 -29.17 -41.56
CA LEU A 896 47.35 -30.38 -41.12
C LEU A 896 46.98 -31.27 -42.32
N PRO A 897 46.71 -32.58 -42.10
CA PRO A 897 46.34 -33.51 -43.18
C PRO A 897 45.12 -33.06 -44.01
N GLY A 898 44.18 -32.33 -43.40
CA GLY A 898 43.03 -31.73 -44.10
C GLY A 898 43.32 -30.42 -44.84
N GLY A 899 44.59 -30.07 -45.08
CA GLY A 899 45.01 -28.85 -45.79
C GLY A 899 44.93 -27.55 -44.99
N ARG A 900 44.30 -27.56 -43.81
CA ARG A 900 44.19 -26.40 -42.90
C ARG A 900 45.52 -26.10 -42.21
N VAL A 901 45.76 -24.81 -41.92
CA VAL A 901 46.87 -24.37 -41.06
C VAL A 901 46.54 -24.66 -39.60
N GLY A 902 47.52 -25.12 -38.81
CA GLY A 902 47.30 -25.51 -37.41
C GLY A 902 48.43 -26.33 -36.79
N ASN A 903 48.12 -27.12 -35.75
CA ASN A 903 49.00 -28.18 -35.22
C ASN A 903 48.20 -29.21 -34.41
N PHE A 904 48.81 -30.36 -34.08
CA PHE A 904 48.29 -31.34 -33.14
C PHE A 904 48.76 -31.02 -31.71
N VAL A 905 47.81 -30.85 -30.79
CA VAL A 905 48.09 -30.69 -29.35
C VAL A 905 47.27 -31.72 -28.60
N TRP A 906 47.93 -32.60 -27.84
CA TRP A 906 47.30 -33.74 -27.14
C TRP A 906 46.40 -34.58 -28.07
N ASN A 907 46.92 -34.94 -29.24
CA ASN A 907 46.23 -35.71 -30.29
C ASN A 907 44.94 -35.05 -30.82
N ARG A 908 44.74 -33.74 -30.60
CA ARG A 908 43.63 -32.97 -31.17
C ARG A 908 44.14 -32.00 -32.22
N GLU A 909 43.43 -31.90 -33.33
CA GLU A 909 43.67 -30.86 -34.33
C GLU A 909 43.28 -29.49 -33.78
N ILE A 910 44.25 -28.58 -33.68
CA ILE A 910 44.01 -27.16 -33.44
C ILE A 910 44.19 -26.44 -34.77
N ARG A 911 43.13 -25.82 -35.25
CA ARG A 911 43.10 -25.14 -36.55
C ARG A 911 43.25 -23.63 -36.34
N ASP A 912 44.04 -23.01 -37.20
CA ASP A 912 44.16 -21.57 -37.35
C ASP A 912 43.02 -21.00 -38.23
N ASP A 913 43.03 -19.69 -38.47
CA ASP A 913 41.94 -19.00 -39.19
C ASP A 913 41.73 -19.63 -40.57
N ILE A 914 40.50 -19.64 -41.06
CA ILE A 914 40.19 -20.21 -42.37
C ILE A 914 40.88 -19.44 -43.51
N LYS A 915 41.25 -18.17 -43.28
CA LYS A 915 41.98 -17.34 -44.23
C LYS A 915 43.48 -17.63 -44.28
N ASP A 916 44.02 -18.38 -43.31
CA ASP A 916 45.43 -18.75 -43.28
C ASP A 916 45.66 -19.91 -44.27
N THR A 917 46.25 -19.60 -45.42
CA THR A 917 46.52 -20.57 -46.49
C THR A 917 47.92 -21.17 -46.41
N GLN A 918 48.86 -20.50 -45.74
CA GLN A 918 50.22 -20.97 -45.52
C GLN A 918 50.51 -21.06 -44.01
N PRO A 919 51.20 -22.12 -43.54
CA PRO A 919 51.57 -22.22 -42.14
C PRO A 919 52.46 -21.07 -41.70
N HIS A 920 52.26 -20.60 -40.48
CA HIS A 920 53.08 -19.53 -39.89
C HIS A 920 54.54 -20.00 -39.63
N GLY A 921 54.75 -21.31 -39.46
CA GLY A 921 56.05 -21.90 -39.12
C GLY A 921 56.36 -21.81 -37.63
N ALA A 922 57.64 -21.89 -37.26
CA ALA A 922 58.09 -21.69 -35.89
C ALA A 922 57.97 -20.22 -35.51
N GLU A 923 57.06 -19.85 -34.61
CA GLU A 923 56.84 -18.46 -34.20
C GLU A 923 57.11 -18.24 -32.72
N ASP A 924 57.59 -17.05 -32.36
CA ASP A 924 57.64 -16.56 -30.98
C ASP A 924 56.32 -15.88 -30.57
N MET A 925 56.21 -15.47 -29.30
CA MET A 925 54.99 -14.84 -28.78
C MET A 925 54.60 -13.57 -29.56
N ARG A 926 55.58 -12.77 -29.97
CA ARG A 926 55.34 -11.53 -30.72
C ARG A 926 54.66 -11.83 -32.05
N LYS A 927 55.27 -12.68 -32.87
CA LYS A 927 54.72 -13.01 -34.19
C LYS A 927 53.39 -13.75 -34.04
N ALA A 928 53.26 -14.67 -33.07
CA ALA A 928 52.02 -15.38 -32.78
C ALA A 928 50.85 -14.46 -32.36
N ILE A 929 51.10 -13.38 -31.60
CA ILE A 929 50.07 -12.37 -31.27
C ILE A 929 49.67 -11.58 -32.51
N VAL A 930 50.65 -11.17 -33.34
CA VAL A 930 50.43 -10.35 -34.55
C VAL A 930 49.62 -11.07 -35.60
N VAL A 931 49.98 -12.32 -35.93
CA VAL A 931 49.24 -13.17 -36.89
C VAL A 931 48.08 -13.91 -36.24
N SER A 932 47.95 -13.81 -34.91
CA SER A 932 46.88 -14.44 -34.14
C SER A 932 46.86 -15.97 -34.26
N CYS A 933 48.00 -16.65 -34.16
CA CYS A 933 48.13 -18.11 -34.31
C CYS A 933 47.56 -18.90 -33.11
N ASN A 934 46.43 -19.60 -33.29
CA ASN A 934 45.83 -20.58 -32.36
C ASN A 934 46.79 -21.73 -32.04
N ALA A 935 47.50 -22.26 -33.04
CA ALA A 935 48.40 -23.40 -32.84
C ALA A 935 49.53 -23.09 -31.86
N TYR A 936 50.10 -21.88 -31.92
CA TYR A 936 51.09 -21.40 -30.96
C TYR A 936 50.51 -21.35 -29.54
N PHE A 937 49.35 -20.69 -29.36
CA PHE A 937 48.76 -20.49 -28.02
C PHE A 937 48.25 -21.78 -27.39
N ALA A 938 47.75 -22.73 -28.19
CA ALA A 938 47.38 -24.05 -27.72
C ALA A 938 48.61 -24.83 -27.18
N GLN A 939 49.74 -24.75 -27.87
CA GLN A 939 50.99 -25.37 -27.42
C GLN A 939 51.58 -24.66 -26.20
N LEU A 940 51.63 -23.32 -26.20
CA LEU A 940 52.10 -22.52 -25.07
C LEU A 940 51.31 -22.86 -23.80
N GLY A 941 49.99 -22.90 -23.91
CA GLY A 941 49.09 -23.25 -22.82
C GLY A 941 49.29 -24.66 -22.29
N ALA A 942 49.27 -25.64 -23.19
CA ALA A 942 49.32 -27.07 -22.86
C ALA A 942 50.70 -27.55 -22.39
N ARG A 943 51.80 -26.96 -22.91
CA ARG A 943 53.17 -27.43 -22.68
C ARG A 943 53.96 -26.57 -21.70
N SER A 944 53.71 -25.25 -21.64
CA SER A 944 54.51 -24.34 -20.79
C SER A 944 53.71 -23.68 -19.67
N VAL A 945 52.50 -23.19 -19.91
CA VAL A 945 51.73 -22.43 -18.90
C VAL A 945 51.09 -23.37 -17.88
N GLY A 946 50.30 -24.35 -18.36
CA GLY A 946 49.52 -25.26 -17.53
C GLY A 946 48.19 -24.67 -17.04
N ALA A 947 47.29 -25.54 -16.57
CA ALA A 947 45.93 -25.14 -16.16
C ALA A 947 45.91 -24.21 -14.95
N GLN A 948 46.76 -24.45 -13.94
CA GLN A 948 46.81 -23.66 -12.70
C GLN A 948 47.11 -22.18 -12.97
N ALA A 949 48.22 -21.89 -13.67
CA ALA A 949 48.65 -20.52 -13.93
C ALA A 949 47.65 -19.74 -14.82
N LEU A 950 47.04 -20.43 -15.79
CA LEU A 950 46.00 -19.84 -16.63
C LEU A 950 44.71 -19.54 -15.83
N TYR A 951 44.30 -20.47 -14.96
CA TYR A 951 43.17 -20.29 -14.06
C TYR A 951 43.36 -19.12 -13.11
N GLU A 952 44.48 -19.04 -12.39
CA GLU A 952 44.77 -17.96 -11.44
C GLU A 952 44.78 -16.59 -12.10
N THR A 953 45.39 -16.51 -13.28
CA THR A 953 45.43 -15.26 -14.06
C THR A 953 44.04 -14.84 -14.54
N ALA A 954 43.25 -15.79 -15.06
CA ALA A 954 41.89 -15.51 -15.49
C ALA A 954 40.98 -15.13 -14.30
N ALA A 955 41.13 -15.80 -13.16
CA ALA A 955 40.36 -15.53 -11.94
C ALA A 955 40.62 -14.12 -11.38
N ALA A 956 41.86 -13.63 -11.38
CA ALA A 956 42.19 -12.26 -10.99
C ALA A 956 41.51 -11.20 -11.90
N LEU A 957 41.30 -11.55 -13.17
CA LEU A 957 40.57 -10.75 -14.14
C LEU A 957 39.04 -10.98 -14.10
N GLY A 958 38.58 -11.90 -13.24
CA GLY A 958 37.17 -12.27 -13.08
C GLY A 958 36.60 -13.15 -14.19
N ILE A 959 37.46 -13.73 -15.04
CA ILE A 959 37.04 -14.52 -16.21
C ILE A 959 36.86 -15.99 -15.82
N SER A 960 35.75 -16.59 -16.27
CA SER A 960 35.50 -18.03 -16.09
C SER A 960 36.11 -18.81 -17.24
N VAL A 961 36.94 -19.80 -16.92
CA VAL A 961 37.65 -20.61 -17.91
C VAL A 961 37.12 -22.03 -18.01
N ALA A 962 36.30 -22.47 -17.05
CA ALA A 962 35.74 -23.82 -16.97
C ALA A 962 34.38 -23.83 -16.23
N GLN A 963 33.60 -24.91 -16.37
CA GLN A 963 32.41 -25.17 -15.55
C GLN A 963 32.41 -26.60 -14.95
N PRO A 964 32.49 -26.75 -13.61
CA PRO A 964 32.77 -25.71 -12.61
C PRO A 964 34.16 -25.06 -12.84
N ASN A 965 34.31 -23.79 -12.43
CA ASN A 965 35.51 -22.99 -12.72
C ASN A 965 36.69 -23.40 -11.83
N THR A 966 37.40 -24.45 -12.24
CA THR A 966 38.50 -25.10 -11.50
C THR A 966 39.66 -25.46 -12.44
N PRO A 967 40.92 -25.51 -11.95
CA PRO A 967 42.09 -25.94 -12.72
C PRO A 967 41.94 -27.35 -13.30
N GLU A 968 41.39 -28.29 -12.54
CA GLU A 968 41.21 -29.69 -12.95
C GLU A 968 40.25 -29.79 -14.11
N LYS A 969 39.15 -29.03 -14.06
CA LYS A 969 38.18 -28.99 -15.15
C LYS A 969 38.78 -28.32 -16.38
N LEU A 970 39.49 -27.21 -16.20
CA LEU A 970 40.20 -26.49 -17.26
C LEU A 970 41.19 -27.39 -18.01
N HIS A 971 41.92 -28.26 -17.28
CA HIS A 971 42.90 -29.16 -17.87
C HIS A 971 42.32 -30.03 -19.00
N GLN A 972 41.03 -30.40 -18.96
CA GLN A 972 40.40 -31.27 -19.97
C GLN A 972 40.29 -30.65 -21.37
N PHE A 973 40.37 -29.32 -21.46
CA PHE A 973 40.25 -28.55 -22.70
C PHE A 973 41.26 -27.39 -22.74
N LEU A 974 42.38 -27.53 -22.02
CA LEU A 974 43.41 -26.51 -21.90
C LEU A 974 43.93 -26.00 -23.26
N PRO A 975 44.18 -26.84 -24.29
CA PRO A 975 44.61 -26.35 -25.60
C PRO A 975 43.61 -25.36 -26.19
N GLN A 976 42.31 -25.69 -26.16
CA GLN A 976 41.22 -24.84 -26.64
C GLN A 976 41.06 -23.57 -25.80
N ALA A 977 41.09 -23.72 -24.46
CA ALA A 977 40.97 -22.59 -23.54
C ALA A 977 42.10 -21.57 -23.71
N SER A 978 43.30 -22.03 -24.06
CA SER A 978 44.48 -21.17 -24.19
C SER A 978 44.40 -20.15 -25.33
N TYR A 979 43.48 -20.32 -26.28
CA TYR A 979 43.15 -19.32 -27.30
C TYR A 979 41.71 -18.81 -27.20
N GLY A 980 41.06 -19.00 -26.03
CA GLY A 980 39.75 -18.43 -25.71
C GLY A 980 38.55 -19.20 -26.22
N GLN A 981 38.70 -20.50 -26.48
CA GLN A 981 37.64 -21.43 -26.89
C GLN A 981 37.38 -22.50 -25.81
N GLY A 982 36.50 -23.47 -26.08
CA GLY A 982 36.12 -24.50 -25.12
C GLY A 982 35.05 -23.97 -24.15
N GLN A 983 35.35 -23.92 -22.86
CA GLN A 983 34.41 -23.45 -21.83
C GLN A 983 34.71 -22.02 -21.32
N VAL A 984 35.65 -21.32 -21.95
CA VAL A 984 36.02 -19.95 -21.57
C VAL A 984 34.91 -18.99 -21.97
N VAL A 985 34.41 -18.21 -21.00
CA VAL A 985 33.43 -17.15 -21.23
C VAL A 985 33.81 -15.90 -20.45
N ALA A 986 33.67 -14.75 -21.10
CA ALA A 986 33.95 -13.44 -20.51
C ALA A 986 32.91 -12.41 -20.94
N SER A 987 32.68 -11.41 -20.09
CA SER A 987 31.91 -10.22 -20.47
C SER A 987 32.80 -9.16 -21.12
N PRO A 988 32.23 -8.25 -21.95
CA PRO A 988 32.95 -7.11 -22.49
C PRO A 988 33.64 -6.28 -21.41
N PHE A 989 33.00 -6.11 -20.24
CA PHE A 989 33.63 -5.45 -19.11
C PHE A 989 34.88 -6.19 -18.61
N GLN A 990 34.83 -7.51 -18.45
CA GLN A 990 36.00 -8.30 -18.06
C GLN A 990 37.12 -8.19 -19.11
N MET A 991 36.77 -8.24 -20.40
CA MET A 991 37.73 -8.10 -21.49
C MET A 991 38.31 -6.68 -21.61
N ALA A 992 37.55 -5.64 -21.25
CA ALA A 992 38.07 -4.27 -21.14
C ALA A 992 39.06 -4.14 -19.97
N ARG A 993 38.83 -4.86 -18.85
CA ARG A 993 39.80 -4.94 -17.74
C ARG A 993 41.11 -5.61 -18.16
N VAL A 994 41.08 -6.60 -19.07
CA VAL A 994 42.32 -7.17 -19.64
C VAL A 994 43.13 -6.10 -20.36
N ALA A 995 42.49 -5.32 -21.25
CA ALA A 995 43.16 -4.22 -21.93
C ALA A 995 43.64 -3.13 -20.94
N ALA A 996 42.83 -2.83 -19.94
CA ALA A 996 43.16 -1.86 -18.89
C ALA A 996 44.38 -2.30 -18.06
N THR A 997 44.52 -3.59 -17.79
CA THR A 997 45.69 -4.15 -17.08
C THR A 997 46.97 -3.89 -17.84
N ILE A 998 46.97 -4.08 -19.17
CA ILE A 998 48.14 -3.80 -20.01
C ILE A 998 48.43 -2.30 -20.07
N ALA A 999 47.40 -1.47 -20.23
CA ALA A 999 47.53 -0.01 -20.25
C ALA A 999 48.05 0.54 -18.90
N ASN A 1000 47.60 -0.04 -17.79
CA ASN A 1000 47.99 0.33 -16.43
C ASN A 1000 49.26 -0.40 -15.96
N SER A 1001 50.22 -0.61 -16.86
CA SER A 1001 51.54 -1.15 -16.54
C SER A 1001 51.54 -2.50 -15.81
N GLY A 1002 50.54 -3.35 -16.08
CA GLY A 1002 50.41 -4.70 -15.52
C GLY A 1002 49.57 -4.77 -14.23
N ALA A 1003 49.08 -3.65 -13.73
CA ALA A 1003 48.20 -3.60 -12.56
C ALA A 1003 46.72 -3.64 -12.98
N ALA A 1004 46.00 -4.71 -12.63
CA ALA A 1004 44.61 -4.93 -12.99
C ALA A 1004 43.66 -4.07 -12.15
N PRO A 1005 42.98 -3.06 -12.74
CA PRO A 1005 42.08 -2.22 -11.98
C PRO A 1005 40.79 -2.98 -11.60
N GLN A 1006 40.24 -2.63 -10.45
CA GLN A 1006 38.85 -2.95 -10.10
C GLN A 1006 37.93 -1.92 -10.75
N GLY A 1007 36.92 -2.38 -11.49
CA GLY A 1007 35.99 -1.44 -12.12
C GLY A 1007 35.14 -0.71 -11.09
N ARG A 1008 34.99 0.59 -11.28
CA ARG A 1008 34.23 1.49 -10.42
C ARG A 1008 33.11 2.13 -11.22
N TRP A 1009 31.90 2.15 -10.65
CA TRP A 1009 30.68 2.69 -11.27
C TRP A 1009 30.12 3.88 -10.51
N ILE A 1010 30.27 3.87 -9.19
CA ILE A 1010 29.90 4.93 -8.25
C ILE A 1010 31.19 5.49 -7.65
N VAL A 1011 31.32 6.81 -7.66
CA VAL A 1011 32.56 7.53 -7.29
C VAL A 1011 32.43 8.36 -6.01
N ASP A 1012 31.28 8.28 -5.34
CA ASP A 1012 31.00 8.98 -4.08
C ASP A 1012 31.34 8.15 -2.82
N GLU A 1013 31.02 8.67 -1.64
CA GLU A 1013 31.33 8.06 -0.35
C GLU A 1013 30.61 6.74 -0.08
N THR A 1014 29.58 6.39 -0.87
CA THR A 1014 28.89 5.10 -0.77
C THR A 1014 29.71 3.94 -1.33
N ASN A 1015 30.80 4.23 -2.06
CA ASN A 1015 31.73 3.25 -2.59
C ASN A 1015 33.20 3.61 -2.23
N PRO A 1016 33.61 3.47 -0.97
CA PRO A 1016 34.88 4.02 -0.44
C PRO A 1016 36.17 3.35 -0.95
N ARG A 1017 36.11 2.38 -1.87
CA ARG A 1017 37.23 1.62 -2.47
C ARG A 1017 38.38 1.28 -1.51
N VAL A 1018 38.29 0.12 -0.86
CA VAL A 1018 39.29 -0.36 0.11
C VAL A 1018 40.46 -1.16 -0.48
N ARG A 1019 40.52 -1.41 -1.80
CA ARG A 1019 41.55 -2.29 -2.42
C ARG A 1019 42.28 -1.61 -3.59
N ALA A 1020 43.61 -1.68 -3.55
CA ALA A 1020 44.47 -1.28 -4.66
C ALA A 1020 44.34 -2.23 -5.87
N PRO A 1021 44.67 -1.79 -7.09
CA PRO A 1021 44.78 -2.67 -8.26
C PRO A 1021 45.70 -3.87 -8.01
N GLU A 1022 45.33 -5.05 -8.52
CA GLU A 1022 46.14 -6.27 -8.36
C GLU A 1022 47.28 -6.28 -9.38
N SER A 1023 48.53 -6.33 -8.93
CA SER A 1023 49.70 -6.36 -9.83
C SER A 1023 49.88 -7.74 -10.44
N LEU A 1024 49.49 -7.92 -11.71
CA LEU A 1024 49.61 -9.19 -12.45
C LEU A 1024 50.92 -9.34 -13.21
N LEU A 1025 51.49 -8.22 -13.68
CA LEU A 1025 52.77 -8.18 -14.39
C LEU A 1025 53.60 -6.96 -13.96
N PRO A 1026 54.94 -7.07 -13.97
CA PRO A 1026 55.82 -5.91 -14.00
C PRO A 1026 55.56 -5.02 -15.23
N ALA A 1027 55.78 -3.72 -15.08
CA ALA A 1027 55.56 -2.71 -16.13
C ALA A 1027 56.33 -3.02 -17.44
N SER A 1028 57.55 -3.57 -17.35
CA SER A 1028 58.35 -3.95 -18.51
C SER A 1028 57.67 -5.02 -19.38
N LEU A 1029 57.12 -6.07 -18.76
CA LEU A 1029 56.43 -7.16 -19.45
C LEU A 1029 55.05 -6.71 -19.97
N ALA A 1030 54.35 -5.85 -19.23
CA ALA A 1030 53.13 -5.21 -19.73
C ALA A 1030 53.40 -4.35 -20.97
N ASN A 1031 54.46 -3.54 -20.97
CA ASN A 1031 54.89 -2.74 -22.13
C ASN A 1031 55.31 -3.62 -23.31
N GLN A 1032 55.90 -4.79 -23.06
CA GLN A 1032 56.22 -5.76 -24.10
C GLN A 1032 54.95 -6.29 -24.78
N ILE A 1033 53.94 -6.71 -24.00
CA ILE A 1033 52.62 -7.12 -24.54
C ILE A 1033 51.94 -5.96 -25.27
N ALA A 1034 52.00 -4.73 -24.73
CA ALA A 1034 51.49 -3.54 -25.38
C ALA A 1034 52.10 -3.33 -26.77
N GLY A 1035 53.43 -3.52 -26.91
CA GLY A 1035 54.12 -3.46 -28.19
C GLY A 1035 53.64 -4.53 -29.18
N TYR A 1036 53.32 -5.73 -28.69
CA TYR A 1036 52.74 -6.79 -29.52
C TYR A 1036 51.32 -6.43 -29.97
N MET A 1037 50.49 -5.89 -29.07
CA MET A 1037 49.16 -5.38 -29.37
C MET A 1037 49.19 -4.19 -30.34
N ARG A 1038 50.23 -3.35 -30.32
CA ARG A 1038 50.44 -2.32 -31.34
C ARG A 1038 50.76 -2.94 -32.70
N ALA A 1039 51.61 -3.96 -32.73
CA ALA A 1039 51.99 -4.64 -33.97
C ALA A 1039 50.78 -5.35 -34.65
N VAL A 1040 49.79 -5.81 -33.87
CA VAL A 1040 48.51 -6.29 -34.41
C VAL A 1040 47.78 -5.22 -35.23
N VAL A 1041 47.85 -3.96 -34.81
CA VAL A 1041 47.21 -2.82 -35.49
C VAL A 1041 48.04 -2.32 -36.67
N THR A 1042 49.37 -2.33 -36.60
CA THR A 1042 50.22 -1.80 -37.68
C THR A 1042 50.45 -2.79 -38.82
N SER A 1043 50.55 -4.08 -38.52
CA SER A 1043 50.95 -5.11 -39.47
C SER A 1043 50.17 -6.41 -39.39
N GLY A 1044 49.22 -6.53 -38.44
CA GLY A 1044 48.47 -7.77 -38.19
C GLY A 1044 46.99 -7.68 -38.51
N THR A 1045 46.19 -8.45 -37.77
CA THR A 1045 44.75 -8.66 -38.01
C THR A 1045 43.87 -7.42 -37.82
N ALA A 1046 44.38 -6.34 -37.21
CA ALA A 1046 43.67 -5.08 -37.01
C ALA A 1046 44.21 -3.93 -37.89
N ARG A 1047 44.81 -4.25 -39.05
CA ARG A 1047 45.41 -3.26 -39.97
C ARG A 1047 44.46 -2.17 -40.45
N THR A 1048 43.15 -2.41 -40.40
CA THR A 1048 42.10 -1.40 -40.64
C THR A 1048 42.24 -0.17 -39.73
N LEU A 1049 42.86 -0.31 -38.56
CA LEU A 1049 43.14 0.78 -37.62
C LEU A 1049 44.54 1.38 -37.74
N SER A 1050 45.38 0.91 -38.67
CA SER A 1050 46.76 1.40 -38.83
C SER A 1050 46.84 2.90 -39.14
N ALA A 1051 45.86 3.43 -39.86
CA ALA A 1051 45.74 4.85 -40.22
C ALA A 1051 45.07 5.72 -39.16
N SER A 1052 44.74 5.18 -37.97
CA SER A 1052 44.15 5.96 -36.89
C SER A 1052 45.11 7.09 -36.45
N ALA A 1053 44.60 8.32 -36.41
CA ALA A 1053 45.37 9.50 -35.99
C ALA A 1053 45.88 9.40 -34.54
N ILE A 1054 45.15 8.66 -33.69
CA ILE A 1054 45.61 8.29 -32.36
C ILE A 1054 46.14 6.85 -32.43
N PRO A 1055 47.40 6.60 -31.99
CA PRO A 1055 47.94 5.25 -31.96
C PRO A 1055 47.11 4.33 -31.06
N ILE A 1056 46.60 3.24 -31.61
CA ILE A 1056 45.84 2.21 -30.88
C ILE A 1056 46.73 0.96 -30.72
N ALA A 1057 46.69 0.33 -29.55
CA ALA A 1057 47.18 -1.03 -29.33
C ALA A 1057 45.99 -1.92 -28.98
N GLY A 1058 45.86 -3.07 -29.65
CA GLY A 1058 44.72 -3.94 -29.43
C GLY A 1058 44.91 -5.36 -29.92
N LYS A 1059 43.88 -6.18 -29.72
CA LYS A 1059 43.81 -7.55 -30.20
C LYS A 1059 42.42 -7.87 -30.73
N THR A 1060 42.35 -8.37 -31.96
CA THR A 1060 41.11 -8.94 -32.51
C THR A 1060 40.79 -10.29 -31.88
N GLY A 1061 39.50 -10.58 -31.74
CA GLY A 1061 38.99 -11.90 -31.41
C GLY A 1061 37.92 -12.32 -32.41
N THR A 1062 37.97 -13.59 -32.79
CA THR A 1062 36.91 -14.28 -33.52
C THR A 1062 36.58 -15.51 -32.70
N ALA A 1063 35.35 -15.63 -32.25
CA ALA A 1063 34.91 -16.73 -31.39
C ALA A 1063 33.83 -17.56 -32.09
N GLU A 1064 34.21 -18.76 -32.50
CA GLU A 1064 33.36 -19.71 -33.23
C GLU A 1064 32.23 -20.24 -32.36
N LEU A 1065 31.04 -20.39 -32.94
CA LEU A 1065 29.86 -20.97 -32.30
C LEU A 1065 29.39 -22.18 -33.10
N SER A 1066 28.84 -23.18 -32.41
CA SER A 1066 28.22 -24.32 -33.08
C SER A 1066 26.93 -23.90 -33.77
N GLY A 1067 26.89 -23.98 -35.11
CA GLY A 1067 25.68 -23.71 -35.90
C GLY A 1067 25.30 -22.23 -36.04
N ALA A 1068 26.18 -21.29 -35.67
CA ALA A 1068 25.93 -19.85 -35.80
C ALA A 1068 27.21 -19.08 -36.21
N PRO A 1069 27.08 -17.89 -36.83
CA PRO A 1069 28.22 -17.05 -37.15
C PRO A 1069 29.00 -16.64 -35.89
N SER A 1070 30.33 -16.56 -36.02
CA SER A 1070 31.24 -16.23 -34.93
C SER A 1070 30.96 -14.85 -34.31
N HIS A 1071 31.24 -14.70 -33.01
CA HIS A 1071 31.29 -13.38 -32.37
C HIS A 1071 32.57 -12.64 -32.76
N ALA A 1072 32.44 -11.34 -33.04
CA ALA A 1072 33.55 -10.47 -33.39
C ALA A 1072 33.94 -9.59 -32.19
N TRP A 1073 35.20 -9.68 -31.79
CA TRP A 1073 35.77 -8.97 -30.65
C TRP A 1073 36.92 -8.05 -31.06
N PHE A 1074 37.06 -6.95 -30.34
CA PHE A 1074 38.29 -6.17 -30.31
C PHE A 1074 38.49 -5.57 -28.92
N ILE A 1075 39.63 -5.86 -28.30
CA ILE A 1075 40.04 -5.27 -27.02
C ILE A 1075 41.27 -4.40 -27.26
N GLY A 1076 41.41 -3.29 -26.55
CA GLY A 1076 42.57 -2.44 -26.73
C GLY A 1076 42.57 -1.21 -25.84
N PHE A 1077 43.59 -0.39 -26.02
CA PHE A 1077 43.70 0.90 -25.36
C PHE A 1077 44.34 1.94 -26.28
N ALA A 1078 44.07 3.20 -25.96
CA ALA A 1078 44.60 4.35 -26.69
C ALA A 1078 44.76 5.56 -25.75
N PRO A 1079 45.75 6.44 -25.99
CA PRO A 1079 46.83 6.30 -26.96
C PRO A 1079 47.87 5.25 -26.55
N TYR A 1080 48.38 4.48 -27.51
CA TYR A 1080 49.56 3.63 -27.35
C TYR A 1080 50.82 4.48 -27.31
N ARG A 1081 51.70 4.22 -26.34
CA ARG A 1081 53.04 4.81 -26.25
C ARG A 1081 54.07 3.75 -25.88
N ALA A 1082 55.25 3.83 -26.47
CA ALA A 1082 56.37 2.92 -26.19
C ALA A 1082 57.09 3.25 -24.87
N GLN A 1083 56.87 4.45 -24.30
CA GLN A 1083 57.49 4.93 -23.06
C GLN A 1083 56.49 5.75 -22.21
N PRO A 1084 56.61 5.75 -20.87
CA PRO A 1084 55.80 6.60 -20.00
C PRO A 1084 56.10 8.07 -20.27
N ALA A 1085 55.04 8.87 -20.43
CA ALA A 1085 55.16 10.32 -20.59
C ALA A 1085 54.99 11.03 -19.25
N ASN A 1086 55.59 12.21 -19.13
CA ASN A 1086 55.46 13.06 -17.95
C ASN A 1086 54.96 14.46 -18.37
N PRO A 1087 53.74 14.88 -17.97
CA PRO A 1087 52.74 14.08 -17.26
C PRO A 1087 52.17 12.94 -18.13
N PRO A 1088 51.67 11.85 -17.52
CA PRO A 1088 51.07 10.75 -18.25
C PRO A 1088 49.83 11.24 -19.01
N LEU A 1089 49.73 10.89 -20.29
CA LEU A 1089 48.48 11.11 -21.02
C LEU A 1089 47.38 10.24 -20.44
N LYS A 1090 46.17 10.79 -20.39
CA LYS A 1090 44.98 10.00 -20.10
C LYS A 1090 44.81 8.97 -21.20
N GLN A 1091 44.66 7.71 -20.79
CA GLN A 1091 44.37 6.60 -21.68
C GLN A 1091 42.95 6.13 -21.42
N ILE A 1092 42.35 5.52 -22.44
CA ILE A 1092 41.16 4.69 -22.28
C ILE A 1092 41.50 3.26 -22.67
N ALA A 1093 40.95 2.31 -21.93
CA ALA A 1093 40.93 0.90 -22.29
C ALA A 1093 39.50 0.49 -22.64
N PHE A 1094 39.33 -0.35 -23.65
CA PHE A 1094 38.00 -0.69 -24.15
C PHE A 1094 37.91 -2.12 -24.64
N ALA A 1095 36.67 -2.61 -24.70
CA ALA A 1095 36.31 -3.84 -25.39
C ALA A 1095 35.05 -3.61 -26.22
N VAL A 1096 35.08 -4.12 -27.45
CA VAL A 1096 33.96 -4.09 -28.41
C VAL A 1096 33.58 -5.52 -28.74
N LEU A 1097 32.29 -5.82 -28.62
CA LEU A 1097 31.66 -7.07 -29.03
C LEU A 1097 30.58 -6.78 -30.07
N VAL A 1098 30.63 -7.50 -31.18
CA VAL A 1098 29.53 -7.61 -32.15
C VAL A 1098 29.10 -9.07 -32.18
N GLU A 1099 27.88 -9.33 -31.71
CA GLU A 1099 27.33 -10.70 -31.78
C GLU A 1099 27.15 -11.09 -33.24
N ASN A 1100 27.54 -12.33 -33.55
CA ASN A 1100 27.46 -12.92 -34.88
C ASN A 1100 28.11 -12.03 -35.97
N GLY A 1101 29.11 -11.23 -35.60
CA GLY A 1101 29.82 -10.29 -36.48
C GLY A 1101 30.92 -10.92 -37.33
N GLU A 1102 31.12 -12.23 -37.23
CA GLU A 1102 32.09 -13.07 -37.96
C GLU A 1102 33.55 -12.75 -37.68
N TYR A 1103 34.05 -11.57 -38.04
CA TYR A 1103 35.49 -11.26 -37.96
C TYR A 1103 35.78 -9.97 -37.18
N GLY A 1104 36.59 -10.08 -36.13
CA GLY A 1104 36.94 -8.97 -35.23
C GLY A 1104 37.59 -7.77 -35.93
N GLY A 1105 38.45 -8.00 -36.94
CA GLY A 1105 39.18 -6.94 -37.64
C GLY A 1105 38.32 -6.08 -38.58
N THR A 1106 37.18 -6.58 -39.04
CA THR A 1106 36.29 -5.89 -39.99
C THR A 1106 35.00 -5.41 -39.33
N ALA A 1107 34.53 -6.08 -38.28
CA ALA A 1107 33.31 -5.69 -37.55
C ALA A 1107 33.63 -4.86 -36.29
N ALA A 1108 34.46 -5.37 -35.38
CA ALA A 1108 34.68 -4.76 -34.06
C ALA A 1108 35.80 -3.70 -34.04
N ALA A 1109 36.90 -3.92 -34.78
CA ALA A 1109 38.02 -2.98 -34.80
C ALA A 1109 37.64 -1.59 -35.34
N PRO A 1110 36.88 -1.44 -36.46
CA PRO A 1110 36.47 -0.11 -36.93
C PRO A 1110 35.63 0.67 -35.91
N ILE A 1111 34.77 -0.01 -35.14
CA ILE A 1111 33.99 0.59 -34.05
C ILE A 1111 34.94 1.17 -32.99
N ALA A 1112 36.01 0.44 -32.63
CA ALA A 1112 37.03 0.94 -31.70
C ALA A 1112 37.78 2.17 -32.24
N GLY A 1113 38.05 2.25 -33.54
CA GLY A 1113 38.61 3.45 -34.16
C GLY A 1113 37.73 4.68 -33.97
N ASP A 1114 36.42 4.53 -34.21
CA ASP A 1114 35.44 5.60 -34.01
C ASP A 1114 35.33 6.00 -32.52
N ILE A 1115 35.38 5.03 -31.60
CA ILE A 1115 35.37 5.26 -30.14
C ILE A 1115 36.57 6.11 -29.72
N VAL A 1116 37.77 5.78 -30.20
CA VAL A 1116 38.99 6.53 -29.88
C VAL A 1116 38.93 7.94 -30.45
N ALA A 1117 38.41 8.10 -31.67
CA ALA A 1117 38.19 9.43 -32.25
C ALA A 1117 37.20 10.26 -31.42
N ALA A 1118 36.10 9.64 -30.97
CA ALA A 1118 35.11 10.29 -30.10
C ALA A 1118 35.70 10.69 -28.74
N ALA A 1119 36.46 9.79 -28.10
CA ALA A 1119 37.11 10.09 -26.82
C ALA A 1119 38.08 11.27 -26.92
N ARG A 1120 38.84 11.36 -28.02
CA ARG A 1120 39.71 12.51 -28.30
C ARG A 1120 38.91 13.80 -28.47
N GLN A 1121 37.83 13.76 -29.25
CA GLN A 1121 36.97 14.93 -29.49
C GLN A 1121 36.34 15.46 -28.18
N LEU A 1122 36.04 14.55 -27.24
CA LEU A 1122 35.51 14.88 -25.92
C LEU A 1122 36.60 15.25 -24.88
N GLY A 1123 37.88 15.27 -25.27
CA GLY A 1123 38.99 15.64 -24.38
C GLY A 1123 39.31 14.60 -23.30
N LEU A 1124 38.91 13.33 -23.50
CA LEU A 1124 39.20 12.25 -22.56
C LEU A 1124 40.60 11.63 -22.74
N ILE A 1125 41.21 11.81 -23.92
CA ILE A 1125 42.55 11.33 -24.29
C ILE A 1125 43.31 12.33 -25.17
#